data_AF-A0A9J6BV06-F1
#
_entry.id   AF-A0A9J6BV06-F1
#
_cell.length_a   1.000
_cell.length_b   1.000
_cell.length_c   1.000
_cell.angle_alpha   90.00
_cell.angle_beta   90.00
_cell.angle_gamma   90.00
#
_symmetry.space_group_name_H-M   'P 1'
#
loop_
_entity.id
_entity.type
_entity.pdbx_description
1 polymer ?
#
loop_
_entity_poly.entity_id
_entity_poly.type
_entity_poly.pdbx_seq_one_letter_code
_entity_poly.pdbx_strand_id
1 'polypeptide(L)'
;MPEVSERKCTNISSLFFCMGFVVLLFILIAYCGFYGDIDRLTKGYDDCGNICGILNKENAFDQCGDHDKRNFPKLLVLSGRNHALHYQCVEKCAEKETFNRCFGDQRSLYDESIFEKISTDLIVHTPNIAAICLIAFVFSYVVLILFRYAIKYIIYIIYISFILLMIMGSIAFFIEKIIELGILFAVLAIISITLLIYFRKRIDLVAKLFKEASKALIDIPSILFEPVLTFLSLMIAFILFIYFTIVIETSGKLEEGEALDGKFQAEFKQDITMQLAIVVNFIAFLWFTQFIFGCQHFVISGTISKWYFTHDKTKLYSPISNTFSNLVSYHLGSICLGSMVITLVKILKLIAKAVQKEIERSNSIVAQCLACCCVWIIEQIERFLKYLVRNAYIIVAKEGTPFIHSAKRAYDLIFENLVDVVALNHFGDLVLIVARLFIVVIAGLFGYALMSRDKEHDFTISLLISLIFAFLIVHCFVTVFEMTVDTIFICFCIDCEENDGINNPYYMSNSLRKVLGEMKEFSGGQLILGPESAKIIEHEQPNHSSTYDENKFTMENENIGNYPITSQSGYQSFPTPSSYNENIEPYNPYYQQKNTNDQFYPSYPAINDQYNANAASVPQFNPYESGYLLNQQPQYYSTCTKN
;
A
#
# COMPACT_ATOMS: atom_id res chain seq x y z
N MET A 1 1.35 -3.53 -32.68
CA MET A 1 0.00 -2.96 -32.49
C MET A 1 -0.57 -2.49 -33.81
N PRO A 2 -1.70 -3.04 -34.30
CA PRO A 2 -2.77 -2.12 -34.69
C PRO A 2 -3.04 -1.23 -33.48
N GLU A 3 -3.00 0.08 -33.69
CA GLU A 3 -3.39 1.05 -32.68
C GLU A 3 -4.80 0.69 -32.19
N VAL A 4 -5.07 0.71 -30.87
CA VAL A 4 -6.42 0.44 -30.34
C VAL A 4 -7.37 1.41 -31.03
N SER A 5 -8.18 0.92 -31.97
CA SER A 5 -8.87 1.76 -32.93
C SER A 5 -9.92 2.59 -32.21
N GLU A 6 -9.57 3.85 -31.97
CA GLU A 6 -10.21 4.81 -31.09
C GLU A 6 -10.22 4.41 -29.60
N ARG A 7 -9.20 4.84 -28.84
CA ARG A 7 -9.33 4.93 -27.36
C ARG A 7 -10.45 5.90 -27.00
N LYS A 8 -11.29 5.51 -26.04
CA LYS A 8 -12.44 6.28 -25.56
C LYS A 8 -12.30 6.54 -24.06
N CYS A 9 -12.86 7.63 -23.58
CA CYS A 9 -12.76 8.01 -22.17
C CYS A 9 -13.48 6.99 -21.27
N THR A 10 -12.77 6.43 -20.29
CA THR A 10 -13.30 5.38 -19.41
C THR A 10 -13.78 5.96 -18.08
N ASN A 11 -14.93 5.46 -17.59
CA ASN A 11 -15.51 5.80 -16.28
C ASN A 11 -15.66 7.32 -16.02
N ILE A 12 -16.19 8.05 -17.01
CA ILE A 12 -16.38 9.52 -16.97
C ILE A 12 -17.17 9.98 -15.73
N SER A 13 -18.17 9.22 -15.28
CA SER A 13 -18.94 9.51 -14.06
C SER A 13 -18.08 9.55 -12.79
N SER A 14 -17.08 8.65 -12.69
CA SER A 14 -16.12 8.62 -11.58
C SER A 14 -15.15 9.80 -11.62
N LEU A 15 -14.84 10.32 -12.82
CA LEU A 15 -14.06 11.55 -12.98
C LEU A 15 -14.85 12.78 -12.53
N PHE A 16 -16.12 12.91 -12.91
CA PHE A 16 -16.98 14.00 -12.42
C PHE A 16 -17.18 13.94 -10.90
N PHE A 17 -17.34 12.76 -10.31
CA PHE A 17 -17.39 12.60 -8.86
C PHE A 17 -16.09 13.06 -8.17
N CYS A 18 -14.92 12.70 -8.74
CA CYS A 18 -13.63 13.17 -8.25
C CYS A 18 -13.49 14.70 -8.35
N MET A 19 -13.89 15.32 -9.47
CA MET A 19 -13.92 16.78 -9.62
C MET A 19 -14.85 17.46 -8.60
N GLY A 20 -16.05 16.90 -8.38
CA GLY A 20 -16.99 17.40 -7.36
C GLY A 20 -16.42 17.32 -5.94
N PHE A 21 -15.73 16.23 -5.60
CA PHE A 21 -15.04 16.09 -4.32
C PHE A 21 -13.89 17.11 -4.15
N VAL A 22 -13.10 17.34 -5.21
CA VAL A 22 -12.04 18.38 -5.23
C VAL A 22 -12.65 19.77 -4.97
N VAL A 23 -13.73 20.13 -5.66
CA VAL A 23 -14.42 21.41 -5.49
C VAL A 23 -14.97 21.56 -4.06
N LEU A 24 -15.59 20.51 -3.51
CA LEU A 24 -16.05 20.50 -2.12
C LEU A 24 -14.92 20.72 -1.12
N LEU A 25 -13.78 20.03 -1.29
CA LEU A 25 -12.59 20.22 -0.46
C LEU A 25 -12.12 21.68 -0.50
N PHE A 26 -11.97 22.28 -1.69
CA PHE A 26 -11.54 23.68 -1.80
C PHE A 26 -12.54 24.67 -1.18
N ILE A 27 -13.85 24.41 -1.27
CA ILE A 27 -14.87 25.23 -0.59
C ILE A 27 -14.72 25.14 0.94
N LEU A 28 -14.51 23.95 1.49
CA LEU A 28 -14.30 23.74 2.93
C LEU A 28 -12.99 24.40 3.42
N ILE A 29 -11.89 24.25 2.68
CA ILE A 29 -10.62 24.91 3.01
C ILE A 29 -10.74 26.44 2.91
N ALA A 30 -11.45 26.97 1.92
CA ALA A 30 -11.71 28.41 1.82
C ALA A 30 -12.55 28.92 3.00
N TYR A 31 -13.59 28.16 3.41
CA TYR A 31 -14.38 28.49 4.60
C TYR A 31 -13.52 28.52 5.87
N CYS A 32 -12.70 27.49 6.11
CA CYS A 32 -11.73 27.49 7.22
C CYS A 32 -10.78 28.69 7.13
N GLY A 33 -10.26 29.01 5.95
CA GLY A 33 -9.37 30.16 5.73
C GLY A 33 -10.00 31.52 6.03
N PHE A 34 -11.33 31.69 5.87
CA PHE A 34 -12.02 32.94 6.27
C PHE A 34 -12.13 33.13 7.78
N TYR A 35 -12.12 32.05 8.57
CA TYR A 35 -12.17 32.08 10.03
C TYR A 35 -10.83 31.70 10.69
N GLY A 36 -9.81 31.41 9.89
CA GLY A 36 -8.47 31.02 10.31
C GLY A 36 -7.51 32.19 10.30
N ASP A 37 -6.57 32.15 11.24
CA ASP A 37 -5.44 33.06 11.27
C ASP A 37 -4.20 32.30 11.75
N ILE A 38 -3.19 32.21 10.88
CA ILE A 38 -1.95 31.48 11.15
C ILE A 38 -1.12 32.13 12.26
N ASP A 39 -1.30 33.44 12.50
CA ASP A 39 -0.63 34.13 13.60
C ASP A 39 -1.06 33.61 14.98
N ARG A 40 -2.26 33.01 15.11
CA ARG A 40 -2.70 32.32 16.34
C ARG A 40 -1.76 31.17 16.71
N LEU A 41 -1.16 30.50 15.72
CA LEU A 41 -0.22 29.41 15.94
C LEU A 41 1.20 29.94 16.24
N THR A 42 1.67 30.90 15.43
CA THR A 42 3.07 31.37 15.42
C THR A 42 3.40 32.48 16.43
N LYS A 43 2.40 33.26 16.85
CA LYS A 43 2.51 34.33 17.88
C LYS A 43 1.74 33.96 19.15
N GLY A 44 0.64 33.21 19.03
CA GLY A 44 -0.24 32.90 20.14
C GLY A 44 -1.24 34.03 20.44
N TYR A 45 -2.22 33.73 21.28
CA TYR A 45 -3.25 34.68 21.72
C TYR A 45 -3.41 34.67 23.25
N ASP A 46 -3.86 35.79 23.83
CA ASP A 46 -4.11 35.94 25.27
C ASP A 46 -5.48 35.36 25.71
N ASP A 47 -5.76 35.35 27.02
CA ASP A 47 -7.05 34.91 27.59
C ASP A 47 -8.27 35.69 27.04
N CYS A 48 -8.07 36.77 26.27
CA CYS A 48 -9.10 37.55 25.60
C CYS A 48 -9.21 37.26 24.08
N GLY A 49 -8.46 36.30 23.55
CA GLY A 49 -8.44 35.98 22.12
C GLY A 49 -7.57 36.93 21.27
N ASN A 50 -6.86 37.88 21.89
CA ASN A 50 -6.01 38.82 21.16
C ASN A 50 -4.69 38.18 20.80
N ILE A 51 -4.35 38.18 19.51
CA ILE A 51 -3.06 37.71 19.00
C ILE A 51 -1.98 38.69 19.44
N CYS A 52 -0.89 38.16 19.99
CA CYS A 52 0.23 38.97 20.48
C CYS A 52 1.02 39.62 19.34
N GLY A 53 1.50 40.85 19.53
CA GLY A 53 2.36 41.56 18.57
C GLY A 53 1.65 42.15 17.35
N ILE A 54 0.31 42.16 17.31
CA ILE A 54 -0.46 42.79 16.23
C ILE A 54 -1.54 43.73 16.76
N LEU A 55 -2.11 44.55 15.88
CA LEU A 55 -3.35 45.26 16.14
C LEU A 55 -4.51 44.30 15.87
N ASN A 56 -5.22 43.89 16.92
CA ASN A 56 -6.38 43.02 16.77
C ASN A 56 -7.60 43.83 16.31
N LYS A 57 -8.64 43.12 15.84
CA LYS A 57 -9.98 43.70 15.71
C LYS A 57 -10.54 43.96 17.11
N GLU A 58 -11.53 44.84 17.23
CA GLU A 58 -12.13 45.19 18.53
C GLU A 58 -12.57 43.95 19.32
N ASN A 59 -12.32 43.98 20.64
CA ASN A 59 -12.67 42.89 21.54
C ASN A 59 -14.18 42.66 21.54
N ALA A 60 -14.61 41.40 21.35
CA ALA A 60 -16.01 41.01 21.40
C ALA A 60 -16.58 40.92 22.84
N PHE A 61 -15.75 41.17 23.86
CA PHE A 61 -16.10 41.01 25.27
C PHE A 61 -15.70 42.25 26.08
N ASP A 62 -16.66 42.87 26.77
CA ASP A 62 -16.45 44.10 27.55
C ASP A 62 -15.42 43.97 28.69
N GLN A 63 -15.16 42.74 29.13
CA GLN A 63 -14.20 42.39 30.18
C GLN A 63 -12.74 42.47 29.68
N CYS A 64 -12.54 42.47 28.35
CA CYS A 64 -11.24 42.49 27.71
C CYS A 64 -10.84 43.91 27.33
N GLY A 65 -9.74 44.39 27.94
CA GLY A 65 -9.24 45.76 27.81
C GLY A 65 -8.65 46.09 26.44
N ASP A 66 -7.38 46.51 26.39
CA ASP A 66 -6.77 46.94 25.13
C ASP A 66 -6.56 45.78 24.14
N HIS A 67 -6.97 46.01 22.89
CA HIS A 67 -6.84 45.09 21.75
C HIS A 67 -5.57 45.37 20.91
N ASP A 68 -4.93 46.53 21.12
CA ASP A 68 -3.63 46.82 20.51
C ASP A 68 -2.51 46.07 21.25
N LYS A 69 -2.10 44.93 20.70
CA LYS A 69 -1.01 44.12 21.24
C LYS A 69 0.32 44.36 20.52
N ARG A 70 0.45 45.40 19.68
CA ARG A 70 1.67 45.66 18.88
C ARG A 70 2.95 45.76 19.72
N ASN A 71 2.86 46.34 20.92
CA ASN A 71 3.98 46.47 21.85
C ASN A 71 4.25 45.20 22.68
N PHE A 72 3.35 44.21 22.62
CA PHE A 72 3.38 42.99 23.42
C PHE A 72 3.51 41.74 22.53
N PRO A 73 4.67 41.48 21.90
CA PRO A 73 4.83 40.45 20.87
C PRO A 73 5.04 39.02 21.40
N LYS A 74 5.16 38.82 22.72
CA LYS A 74 5.44 37.51 23.31
C LYS A 74 4.25 37.00 24.12
N LEU A 75 3.93 35.72 24.01
CA LEU A 75 2.88 35.07 24.80
C LEU A 75 3.47 34.44 26.06
N LEU A 76 3.17 34.98 27.23
CA LEU A 76 3.47 34.37 28.52
C LEU A 76 2.43 33.30 28.87
N VAL A 77 2.89 32.09 29.17
CA VAL A 77 2.05 30.98 29.64
C VAL A 77 2.23 30.81 31.15
N LEU A 78 1.15 31.00 31.90
CA LEU A 78 1.12 30.93 33.37
C LEU A 78 0.32 29.71 33.82
N SER A 79 0.82 28.96 34.80
CA SER A 79 0.03 27.94 35.51
C SER A 79 -0.68 28.58 36.71
N GLY A 80 -2.01 28.58 36.69
CA GLY A 80 -2.88 28.88 37.82
C GLY A 80 -2.97 27.73 38.83
N ARG A 81 -3.98 27.77 39.71
CA ARG A 81 -4.29 26.63 40.59
C ARG A 81 -4.87 25.49 39.76
N ASN A 82 -4.81 24.27 40.30
CA ASN A 82 -5.29 23.05 39.63
C ASN A 82 -4.74 22.81 38.20
N HIS A 83 -3.57 23.36 37.86
CA HIS A 83 -2.98 23.32 36.51
C HIS A 83 -3.80 24.03 35.40
N ALA A 84 -4.70 24.96 35.75
CA ALA A 84 -5.29 25.87 34.77
C ALA A 84 -4.18 26.67 34.05
N LEU A 85 -4.29 26.85 32.73
CA LEU A 85 -3.33 27.63 31.94
C LEU A 85 -3.93 28.99 31.57
N HIS A 86 -3.20 30.06 31.89
CA HIS A 86 -3.53 31.43 31.55
C HIS A 86 -2.52 32.01 30.56
N TYR A 87 -3.02 32.86 29.67
CA TYR A 87 -2.32 33.36 28.51
C TYR A 87 -2.31 34.89 28.50
N GLN A 88 -1.11 35.49 28.48
CA GLN A 88 -0.97 36.95 28.50
C GLN A 88 0.09 37.44 27.51
N CYS A 89 -0.24 38.42 26.67
CA CYS A 89 0.76 39.10 25.85
C CYS A 89 1.65 40.02 26.71
N VAL A 90 2.97 39.91 26.55
CA VAL A 90 3.99 40.70 27.26
C VAL A 90 5.03 41.27 26.29
N GLU A 91 5.69 42.36 26.69
CA GLU A 91 6.72 43.02 25.86
C GLU A 91 7.97 42.16 25.69
N LYS A 92 8.38 41.48 26.77
CA LYS A 92 9.61 40.68 26.88
C LYS A 92 9.39 39.51 27.84
N CYS A 93 10.03 38.38 27.57
CA CYS A 93 10.13 37.29 28.54
C CYS A 93 11.08 37.67 29.68
N ALA A 94 10.76 37.27 30.91
CA ALA A 94 11.66 37.41 32.07
C ALA A 94 12.74 36.32 32.11
N GLU A 95 12.47 35.15 31.49
CA GLU A 95 13.31 33.95 31.50
C GLU A 95 13.56 33.46 30.06
N LYS A 96 13.14 32.22 29.72
CA LYS A 96 13.43 31.57 28.43
C LYS A 96 12.31 31.82 27.41
N GLU A 97 12.69 32.08 26.16
CA GLU A 97 11.77 32.25 25.02
C GLU A 97 11.90 31.06 24.06
N THR A 98 10.76 30.49 23.63
CA THR A 98 10.71 29.50 22.54
C THR A 98 9.49 29.80 21.65
N PHE A 99 9.68 29.98 20.33
CA PHE A 99 8.61 30.29 19.36
C PHE A 99 7.66 31.43 19.80
N ASN A 100 8.21 32.59 20.17
CA ASN A 100 7.48 33.75 20.75
C ASN A 100 6.72 33.48 22.05
N ARG A 101 6.88 32.31 22.68
CA ARG A 101 6.25 31.97 23.96
C ARG A 101 7.26 32.05 25.10
N CYS A 102 6.87 32.68 26.20
CA CYS A 102 7.62 32.71 27.45
C CYS A 102 7.10 31.61 28.38
N PHE A 103 8.02 30.78 28.87
CA PHE A 103 7.74 29.76 29.88
C PHE A 103 8.45 30.16 31.18
N GLY A 104 7.79 29.99 32.33
CA GLY A 104 8.44 30.13 33.64
C GLY A 104 9.33 28.92 34.00
N ASP A 105 9.92 28.94 35.19
CA ASP A 105 11.02 28.08 35.70
C ASP A 105 10.70 26.56 35.84
N GLN A 106 9.80 25.99 35.03
CA GLN A 106 9.65 24.55 34.83
C GLN A 106 10.80 23.99 33.97
N ARG A 107 11.96 23.83 34.61
CA ARG A 107 13.25 23.40 34.02
C ARG A 107 13.33 22.01 33.35
N SER A 108 12.23 21.27 33.18
CA SER A 108 12.29 19.82 32.91
C SER A 108 11.97 19.35 31.48
N LEU A 109 11.73 20.25 30.50
CA LEU A 109 11.27 19.79 29.17
C LEU A 109 11.79 20.52 27.91
N TYR A 110 12.65 21.52 28.04
CA TYR A 110 13.32 22.15 26.89
C TYR A 110 14.81 22.35 27.19
N ASP A 111 15.52 21.23 27.12
CA ASP A 111 16.98 21.14 27.06
C ASP A 111 17.52 22.00 25.89
N GLU A 112 18.78 22.40 25.93
CA GLU A 112 19.35 23.25 24.86
C GLU A 112 19.43 22.49 23.53
N SER A 113 18.44 22.78 22.68
CA SER A 113 18.36 22.53 21.24
C SER A 113 18.98 21.21 20.75
N ILE A 114 18.41 20.08 21.19
CA ILE A 114 18.55 18.77 20.51
C ILE A 114 18.40 18.91 18.99
N PHE A 115 17.49 19.77 18.52
CA PHE A 115 17.31 20.12 17.10
C PHE A 115 18.53 20.79 16.44
N GLU A 116 19.25 21.66 17.14
CA GLU A 116 20.44 22.36 16.63
C GLU A 116 21.65 21.43 16.56
N LYS A 117 21.80 20.56 17.58
CA LYS A 117 22.75 19.45 17.53
C LYS A 117 22.47 18.52 16.33
N ILE A 118 21.24 18.01 16.22
CA ILE A 118 20.79 17.18 15.09
C ILE A 118 21.01 17.88 13.74
N SER A 119 20.68 19.17 13.64
CA SER A 119 20.89 19.96 12.42
C SER A 119 22.36 20.07 12.05
N THR A 120 23.23 20.28 13.04
CA THR A 120 24.68 20.38 12.83
C THR A 120 25.26 19.03 12.40
N ASP A 121 24.93 17.95 13.12
CA ASP A 121 25.33 16.57 12.79
C ASP A 121 24.82 16.12 11.39
N LEU A 122 23.66 16.63 10.95
CA LEU A 122 23.12 16.42 9.60
C LEU A 122 23.88 17.20 8.52
N ILE A 123 24.17 18.48 8.76
CA ILE A 123 24.88 19.34 7.82
C ILE A 123 26.31 18.79 7.60
N VAL A 124 27.02 18.45 8.67
CA VAL A 124 28.38 17.89 8.60
C VAL A 124 28.39 16.55 7.85
N HIS A 125 27.41 15.68 8.07
CA HIS A 125 27.34 14.38 7.41
C HIS A 125 26.61 14.36 6.05
N THR A 126 26.07 15.49 5.58
CA THR A 126 25.38 15.62 4.28
C THR A 126 26.14 14.99 3.10
N PRO A 127 27.46 15.19 2.88
CA PRO A 127 28.17 14.52 1.78
C PRO A 127 28.21 13.00 1.92
N ASN A 128 28.28 12.45 3.15
CA ASN A 128 28.22 11.02 3.40
C ASN A 128 26.81 10.48 3.11
N ILE A 129 25.76 11.19 3.55
CA ILE A 129 24.36 10.84 3.27
C ILE A 129 24.12 10.81 1.74
N ALA A 130 24.61 11.82 1.01
CA ALA A 130 24.51 11.86 -0.45
C ALA A 130 25.26 10.71 -1.13
N ALA A 131 26.47 10.36 -0.65
CA ALA A 131 27.23 9.22 -1.15
C ALA A 131 26.51 7.88 -0.91
N ILE A 132 25.92 7.67 0.28
CA ILE A 132 25.12 6.48 0.61
C ILE A 132 23.88 6.38 -0.30
N CYS A 133 23.19 7.50 -0.55
CA CYS A 133 22.05 7.55 -1.47
C CYS A 133 22.44 7.22 -2.91
N LEU A 134 23.55 7.77 -3.41
CA LEU A 134 24.08 7.47 -4.74
C LEU A 134 24.48 5.98 -4.87
N ILE A 135 25.10 5.41 -3.84
CA ILE A 135 25.43 3.99 -3.78
C ILE A 135 24.17 3.14 -3.80
N ALA A 136 23.16 3.46 -2.99
CA ALA A 136 21.87 2.76 -3.00
C ALA A 136 21.20 2.80 -4.38
N PHE A 137 21.25 3.94 -5.09
CA PHE A 137 20.76 4.09 -6.46
C PHE A 137 21.52 3.19 -7.45
N VAL A 138 22.86 3.25 -7.46
CA VAL A 138 23.70 2.45 -8.36
C VAL A 138 23.55 0.96 -8.10
N PHE A 139 23.58 0.53 -6.83
CA PHE A 139 23.37 -0.87 -6.46
C PHE A 139 21.95 -1.36 -6.79
N SER A 140 20.92 -0.51 -6.66
CA SER A 140 19.56 -0.87 -7.11
C SER A 140 19.55 -1.19 -8.60
N TYR A 141 20.11 -0.32 -9.44
CA TYR A 141 20.18 -0.55 -10.89
C TYR A 141 21.00 -1.81 -11.24
N VAL A 142 22.15 -2.01 -10.59
CA VAL A 142 22.98 -3.22 -10.77
C VAL A 142 22.23 -4.48 -10.36
N VAL A 143 21.50 -4.49 -9.24
CA VAL A 143 20.71 -5.66 -8.80
C VAL A 143 19.59 -5.99 -9.78
N LEU A 144 18.91 -4.99 -10.36
CA LEU A 144 17.91 -5.23 -11.42
C LEU A 144 18.53 -5.85 -12.68
N ILE A 145 19.77 -5.51 -13.03
CA ILE A 145 20.51 -6.18 -14.11
C ILE A 145 20.93 -7.61 -13.69
N LEU A 146 21.40 -7.80 -12.46
CA LEU A 146 21.83 -9.11 -11.96
C LEU A 146 20.68 -10.12 -11.91
N PHE A 147 19.44 -9.69 -11.65
CA PHE A 147 18.24 -10.54 -11.71
C PHE A 147 18.09 -11.26 -13.06
N ARG A 148 18.50 -10.64 -14.18
CA ARG A 148 18.47 -11.25 -15.53
C ARG A 148 19.27 -12.57 -15.61
N TYR A 149 20.31 -12.72 -14.80
CA TYR A 149 21.26 -13.83 -14.85
C TYR A 149 21.20 -14.73 -13.61
N ALA A 150 21.04 -14.13 -12.43
CA ALA A 150 21.20 -14.79 -11.15
C ALA A 150 19.89 -15.27 -10.51
N ILE A 151 18.71 -14.80 -10.94
CA ILE A 151 17.47 -14.99 -10.17
C ILE A 151 17.15 -16.45 -9.82
N LYS A 152 17.31 -17.38 -10.76
CA LYS A 152 17.08 -18.80 -10.51
C LYS A 152 17.93 -19.31 -9.36
N TYR A 153 19.21 -18.93 -9.34
CA TYR A 153 20.14 -19.26 -8.27
C TYR A 153 19.80 -18.53 -6.96
N ILE A 154 19.39 -17.26 -7.02
CA ILE A 154 18.97 -16.48 -5.84
C ILE A 154 17.79 -17.18 -5.14
N ILE A 155 16.75 -17.58 -5.88
CA ILE A 155 15.60 -18.32 -5.33
C ILE A 155 16.08 -19.62 -4.64
N TYR A 156 16.87 -20.44 -5.33
CA TYR A 156 17.37 -21.70 -4.75
C TYR A 156 18.27 -21.47 -3.53
N ILE A 157 19.14 -20.46 -3.52
CA ILE A 157 20.00 -20.13 -2.38
C ILE A 157 19.16 -19.72 -1.16
N ILE A 158 18.13 -18.89 -1.34
CA ILE A 158 17.22 -18.48 -0.26
C ILE A 158 16.52 -19.72 0.34
N TYR A 159 15.92 -20.58 -0.51
CA TYR A 159 15.22 -21.78 -0.02
C TYR A 159 16.14 -22.82 0.61
N ILE A 160 17.31 -23.08 0.04
CA ILE A 160 18.29 -24.01 0.61
C ILE A 160 18.84 -23.47 1.94
N SER A 161 19.12 -22.17 2.03
CA SER A 161 19.55 -21.53 3.29
C SER A 161 18.48 -21.63 4.38
N PHE A 162 17.20 -21.42 4.04
CA PHE A 162 16.09 -21.59 4.97
C PHE A 162 15.93 -23.04 5.46
N ILE A 163 16.03 -24.03 4.55
CA ILE A 163 15.98 -25.46 4.90
C ILE A 163 17.17 -25.84 5.80
N LEU A 164 18.38 -25.36 5.49
CA LEU A 164 19.56 -25.59 6.33
C LEU A 164 19.39 -24.97 7.73
N LEU A 165 18.83 -23.77 7.83
CA LEU A 165 18.56 -23.12 9.12
C LEU A 165 17.52 -23.93 9.94
N MET A 166 16.50 -24.49 9.31
CA MET A 166 15.53 -25.38 9.97
C MET A 166 16.19 -26.67 10.48
N ILE A 167 17.07 -27.29 9.69
CA ILE A 167 17.83 -28.49 10.08
C ILE A 167 18.78 -28.18 11.24
N MET A 168 19.53 -27.07 11.16
CA MET A 168 20.43 -26.63 12.24
C MET A 168 19.66 -26.33 13.54
N GLY A 169 18.50 -25.68 13.44
CA GLY A 169 17.62 -25.42 14.58
C GLY A 169 17.10 -26.72 15.21
N SER A 170 16.65 -27.69 14.40
CA SER A 170 16.23 -29.00 14.88
C SER A 170 17.35 -29.72 15.65
N ILE A 171 18.57 -29.76 15.09
CA ILE A 171 19.75 -30.36 15.75
C ILE A 171 20.07 -29.64 17.06
N ALA A 172 20.05 -28.30 17.08
CA ALA A 172 20.31 -27.52 18.30
C ALA A 172 19.28 -27.81 19.40
N PHE A 173 17.99 -27.88 19.09
CA PHE A 173 16.97 -28.20 20.09
C PHE A 173 17.06 -29.65 20.60
N PHE A 174 17.51 -30.61 19.79
CA PHE A 174 17.81 -31.95 20.27
C PHE A 174 19.03 -31.99 21.21
N ILE A 175 20.07 -31.19 20.96
CA ILE A 175 21.23 -31.04 21.87
C ILE A 175 20.78 -30.47 23.23
N GLU A 176 19.95 -29.43 23.22
CA GLU A 176 19.36 -28.82 24.42
C GLU A 176 18.22 -29.65 25.05
N LYS A 177 17.95 -30.86 24.53
CA LYS A 177 16.91 -31.79 24.99
C LYS A 177 15.47 -31.24 24.93
N ILE A 178 15.22 -30.20 24.13
CA ILE A 178 13.89 -29.63 23.87
C ILE A 178 13.24 -30.39 22.71
N ILE A 179 12.84 -31.64 22.97
CA ILE A 179 12.41 -32.62 21.97
C ILE A 179 11.26 -32.10 21.09
N GLU A 180 10.21 -31.53 21.69
CA GLU A 180 9.03 -31.03 20.97
C GLU A 180 9.38 -30.02 19.86
N LEU A 181 10.29 -29.10 20.19
CA LEU A 181 10.71 -28.04 19.26
C LEU A 181 11.68 -28.58 18.20
N GLY A 182 12.53 -29.55 18.57
CA GLY A 182 13.37 -30.31 17.63
C GLY A 182 12.55 -31.05 16.57
N ILE A 183 11.46 -31.72 16.99
CA ILE A 183 10.52 -32.43 16.10
C ILE A 183 9.78 -31.44 15.19
N LEU A 184 9.27 -30.32 15.74
CA LEU A 184 8.57 -29.30 14.95
C LEU A 184 9.45 -28.76 13.80
N PHE A 185 10.70 -28.41 14.09
CA PHE A 185 11.65 -27.91 13.09
C PHE A 185 11.99 -28.98 12.03
N ALA A 186 12.10 -30.26 12.42
CA ALA A 186 12.33 -31.36 11.47
C ALA A 186 11.14 -31.55 10.51
N VAL A 187 9.90 -31.51 11.02
CA VAL A 187 8.69 -31.62 10.18
C VAL A 187 8.58 -30.43 9.22
N LEU A 188 8.84 -29.21 9.69
CA LEU A 188 8.86 -28.00 8.85
C LEU A 188 9.93 -28.07 7.76
N ALA A 189 11.11 -28.64 8.04
CA ALA A 189 12.15 -28.87 7.04
C ALA A 189 11.69 -29.85 5.94
N ILE A 190 11.08 -30.98 6.31
CA ILE A 190 10.57 -31.99 5.36
C ILE A 190 9.46 -31.40 4.47
N ILE A 191 8.53 -30.64 5.05
CA ILE A 191 7.49 -29.92 4.29
C ILE A 191 8.15 -28.92 3.32
N SER A 192 9.11 -28.13 3.79
CA SER A 192 9.82 -27.13 2.95
C SER A 192 10.57 -27.77 1.78
N ILE A 193 11.23 -28.91 1.99
CA ILE A 193 11.89 -29.69 0.92
C ILE A 193 10.85 -30.18 -0.10
N THR A 194 9.72 -30.71 0.38
CA THR A 194 8.64 -31.23 -0.49
C THR A 194 8.05 -30.13 -1.36
N LEU A 195 7.79 -28.95 -0.77
CA LEU A 195 7.31 -27.77 -1.50
C LEU A 195 8.34 -27.28 -2.53
N LEU A 196 9.63 -27.23 -2.20
CA LEU A 196 10.69 -26.84 -3.14
C LEU A 196 10.77 -27.78 -4.36
N ILE A 197 10.61 -29.09 -4.16
CA ILE A 197 10.57 -30.08 -5.24
C ILE A 197 9.31 -29.91 -6.09
N TYR A 198 8.15 -29.69 -5.48
CA TYR A 198 6.88 -29.46 -6.17
C TYR A 198 6.91 -28.19 -7.04
N PHE A 199 7.34 -27.06 -6.47
CA PHE A 199 7.34 -25.76 -7.16
C PHE A 199 8.50 -25.55 -8.15
N ARG A 200 9.45 -26.49 -8.29
CA ARG A 200 10.65 -26.35 -9.15
C ARG A 200 10.35 -25.88 -10.59
N LYS A 201 9.24 -26.33 -11.19
CA LYS A 201 8.82 -25.90 -12.54
C LYS A 201 8.29 -24.45 -12.55
N ARG A 202 7.50 -24.08 -11.55
CA ARG A 202 6.95 -22.73 -11.37
C ARG A 202 8.06 -21.71 -11.10
N ILE A 203 9.09 -22.08 -10.35
CA ILE A 203 10.31 -21.27 -10.15
C ILE A 203 11.00 -20.94 -11.48
N ASP A 204 11.00 -21.87 -12.45
CA ASP A 204 11.59 -21.62 -13.78
C ASP A 204 10.74 -20.66 -14.63
N LEU A 205 9.40 -20.74 -14.56
CA LEU A 205 8.49 -19.74 -15.13
C LEU A 205 8.78 -18.35 -14.54
N VAL A 206 8.79 -18.22 -13.21
CA VAL A 206 9.06 -16.96 -12.51
C VAL A 206 10.43 -16.39 -12.90
N ALA A 207 11.47 -17.22 -12.92
CA ALA A 207 12.80 -16.80 -13.37
C ALA A 207 12.82 -16.28 -14.81
N LYS A 208 12.08 -16.91 -15.73
CA LYS A 208 11.97 -16.46 -17.13
C LYS A 208 11.13 -15.17 -17.26
N LEU A 209 10.06 -15.00 -16.48
CA LEU A 209 9.26 -13.76 -16.45
C LEU A 209 10.07 -12.58 -15.91
N PHE A 210 10.81 -12.77 -14.81
CA PHE A 210 11.72 -11.75 -14.27
C PHE A 210 12.85 -11.39 -15.25
N LYS A 211 13.34 -12.36 -16.04
CA LYS A 211 14.33 -12.12 -17.09
C LYS A 211 13.78 -11.26 -18.23
N GLU A 212 12.53 -11.47 -18.66
CA GLU A 212 11.87 -10.62 -19.65
C GLU A 212 11.50 -9.24 -19.07
N ALA A 213 11.09 -9.15 -17.80
CA ALA A 213 10.88 -7.87 -17.10
C ALA A 213 12.17 -7.04 -17.02
N SER A 214 13.29 -7.66 -16.65
CA SER A 214 14.61 -7.04 -16.67
C SER A 214 14.99 -6.55 -18.07
N LYS A 215 14.67 -7.33 -19.11
CA LYS A 215 14.90 -6.93 -20.50
C LYS A 215 14.06 -5.70 -20.89
N ALA A 216 12.77 -5.68 -20.54
CA ALA A 216 11.89 -4.55 -20.85
C ALA A 216 12.35 -3.23 -20.20
N LEU A 217 12.88 -3.29 -18.97
CA LEU A 217 13.46 -2.12 -18.29
C LEU A 217 14.80 -1.66 -18.88
N ILE A 218 15.60 -2.57 -19.45
CA ILE A 218 16.83 -2.22 -20.18
C ILE A 218 16.50 -1.62 -21.55
N ASP A 219 15.49 -2.16 -22.24
CA ASP A 219 15.02 -1.66 -23.53
C ASP A 219 14.32 -0.29 -23.40
N ILE A 220 13.72 0.02 -22.23
CA ILE A 220 13.04 1.28 -21.93
C ILE A 220 13.55 1.86 -20.59
N PRO A 221 14.79 2.37 -20.54
CA PRO A 221 15.40 2.85 -19.29
C PRO A 221 14.66 4.07 -18.71
N SER A 222 13.88 4.78 -19.52
CA SER A 222 13.07 5.90 -19.06
C SER A 222 12.00 5.51 -18.02
N ILE A 223 11.64 4.23 -17.88
CA ILE A 223 10.66 3.77 -16.87
C ILE A 223 11.20 3.99 -15.45
N LEU A 224 12.52 4.04 -15.28
CA LEU A 224 13.17 4.25 -13.99
C LEU A 224 13.02 5.69 -13.46
N PHE A 225 12.54 6.65 -14.26
CA PHE A 225 12.19 8.00 -13.80
C PHE A 225 10.78 8.09 -13.19
N GLU A 226 9.88 7.15 -13.49
CA GLU A 226 8.51 7.14 -12.96
C GLU A 226 8.43 7.24 -11.41
N PRO A 227 9.22 6.49 -10.61
CA PRO A 227 9.14 6.62 -9.16
C PRO A 227 9.60 8.00 -8.64
N VAL A 228 10.42 8.75 -9.38
CA VAL A 228 10.76 10.13 -9.04
C VAL A 228 9.55 11.03 -9.21
N LEU A 229 8.80 10.87 -10.31
CA LEU A 229 7.54 11.59 -10.54
C LEU A 229 6.49 11.24 -9.48
N THR A 230 6.35 9.96 -9.12
CA THR A 230 5.49 9.51 -8.01
C THR A 230 5.91 10.16 -6.69
N PHE A 231 7.20 10.12 -6.35
CA PHE A 231 7.71 10.67 -5.09
C PHE A 231 7.47 12.18 -4.98
N LEU A 232 7.74 12.94 -6.04
CA LEU A 232 7.43 14.38 -6.10
C LEU A 232 5.93 14.65 -5.96
N SER A 233 5.09 13.85 -6.62
CA SER A 233 3.63 13.96 -6.52
C SER A 233 3.12 13.67 -5.10
N LEU A 234 3.69 12.66 -4.42
CA LEU A 234 3.37 12.32 -3.04
C LEU A 234 3.88 13.39 -2.05
N MET A 235 5.06 13.97 -2.28
CA MET A 235 5.55 15.11 -1.50
C MET A 235 4.62 16.31 -1.62
N ILE A 236 4.17 16.67 -2.83
CA ILE A 236 3.22 17.76 -3.05
C ILE A 236 1.90 17.45 -2.33
N ALA A 237 1.37 16.24 -2.46
CA ALA A 237 0.14 15.83 -1.76
C ALA A 237 0.28 15.89 -0.22
N PHE A 238 1.44 15.53 0.33
CA PHE A 238 1.72 15.62 1.76
C PHE A 238 1.87 17.07 2.23
N ILE A 239 2.59 17.92 1.50
CA ILE A 239 2.73 19.36 1.79
C ILE A 239 1.35 20.03 1.77
N LEU A 240 0.51 19.75 0.77
CA LEU A 240 -0.86 20.25 0.69
C LEU A 240 -1.72 19.75 1.85
N PHE A 241 -1.63 18.47 2.23
CA PHE A 241 -2.34 17.93 3.38
C PHE A 241 -1.95 18.65 4.69
N ILE A 242 -0.66 18.86 4.94
CA ILE A 242 -0.17 19.60 6.12
C ILE A 242 -0.61 21.07 6.08
N TYR A 243 -0.47 21.75 4.94
CA TYR A 243 -0.91 23.14 4.76
C TYR A 243 -2.41 23.30 5.02
N PHE A 244 -3.25 22.44 4.43
CA PHE A 244 -4.69 22.43 4.67
C PHE A 244 -5.03 22.09 6.12
N THR A 245 -4.28 21.18 6.77
CA THR A 245 -4.46 20.89 8.19
C THR A 245 -4.19 22.13 9.05
N ILE A 246 -3.09 22.86 8.81
CA ILE A 246 -2.79 24.11 9.52
C ILE A 246 -3.90 25.16 9.31
N VAL A 247 -4.43 25.30 8.09
CA VAL A 247 -5.55 26.23 7.80
C VAL A 247 -6.83 25.83 8.54
N ILE A 248 -7.11 24.53 8.69
CA ILE A 248 -8.29 24.07 9.43
C ILE A 248 -8.08 24.21 10.94
N GLU A 249 -6.95 23.75 11.50
CA GLU A 249 -6.65 23.82 12.94
C GLU A 249 -6.58 25.27 13.45
N THR A 250 -6.14 26.22 12.62
CA THR A 250 -6.15 27.65 12.99
C THR A 250 -7.51 28.33 12.81
N SER A 251 -8.50 27.65 12.21
CA SER A 251 -9.86 28.15 12.05
C SER A 251 -10.70 28.01 13.31
N GLY A 252 -11.52 29.02 13.59
CA GLY A 252 -12.42 29.04 14.74
C GLY A 252 -13.11 30.38 14.90
N LYS A 253 -14.27 30.38 15.53
CA LYS A 253 -14.99 31.58 15.97
C LYS A 253 -14.64 31.85 17.42
N LEU A 254 -14.41 33.13 17.75
CA LEU A 254 -14.08 33.53 19.11
C LEU A 254 -15.36 33.51 19.95
N GLU A 255 -15.37 32.67 20.98
CA GLU A 255 -16.49 32.48 21.89
C GLU A 255 -16.00 32.55 23.35
N GLU A 256 -16.91 32.80 24.29
CA GLU A 256 -16.62 32.69 25.72
C GLU A 256 -16.35 31.22 26.07
N GLY A 257 -15.20 30.98 26.70
CA GLY A 257 -14.75 29.69 27.20
C GLY A 257 -15.24 29.42 28.62
N GLU A 258 -14.85 28.28 29.20
CA GLU A 258 -15.12 28.02 30.61
C GLU A 258 -14.20 28.85 31.50
N ALA A 259 -14.76 29.49 32.53
CA ALA A 259 -14.02 30.37 33.42
C ALA A 259 -13.09 29.58 34.38
N LEU A 260 -11.86 29.32 33.94
CA LEU A 260 -10.84 28.62 34.71
C LEU A 260 -10.33 29.50 35.87
N ASP A 261 -10.26 28.90 37.07
CA ASP A 261 -9.89 29.59 38.32
C ASP A 261 -10.75 30.83 38.66
N GLY A 262 -11.94 30.96 38.04
CA GLY A 262 -12.82 32.11 38.18
C GLY A 262 -12.40 33.34 37.35
N LYS A 263 -11.51 33.17 36.36
CA LYS A 263 -11.17 34.21 35.38
C LYS A 263 -11.87 33.96 34.06
N PHE A 264 -12.19 35.03 33.35
CA PHE A 264 -12.65 34.98 31.95
C PHE A 264 -11.54 34.41 31.05
N GLN A 265 -11.93 33.56 30.10
CA GLN A 265 -11.05 33.06 29.06
C GLN A 265 -11.86 32.86 27.77
N ALA A 266 -11.39 33.43 26.66
CA ALA A 266 -11.99 33.25 25.34
C ALA A 266 -11.31 32.11 24.58
N GLU A 267 -12.09 31.37 23.79
CA GLU A 267 -11.64 30.21 23.03
C GLU A 267 -12.06 30.31 21.57
N PHE A 268 -11.19 29.87 20.65
CA PHE A 268 -11.53 29.73 19.24
C PHE A 268 -12.19 28.38 18.99
N LYS A 269 -13.52 28.34 19.03
CA LYS A 269 -14.30 27.10 18.83
C LYS A 269 -14.55 26.85 17.34
N GLN A 270 -14.28 25.62 16.91
CA GLN A 270 -14.56 25.15 15.54
C GLN A 270 -16.02 24.74 15.39
N ASP A 271 -16.70 25.29 14.40
CA ASP A 271 -18.05 24.84 14.05
C ASP A 271 -18.03 23.49 13.28
N ILE A 272 -19.20 22.89 13.11
CA ILE A 272 -19.35 21.57 12.46
C ILE A 272 -18.80 21.53 11.03
N THR A 273 -18.73 22.66 10.32
CA THR A 273 -18.17 22.73 8.96
C THR A 273 -16.64 22.66 9.00
N MET A 274 -16.02 23.31 10.00
CA MET A 274 -14.58 23.26 10.24
C MET A 274 -14.15 21.84 10.67
N GLN A 275 -14.89 21.23 11.60
CA GLN A 275 -14.65 19.84 12.03
C GLN A 275 -14.82 18.84 10.88
N LEU A 276 -15.84 19.03 10.01
CA LEU A 276 -16.01 18.23 8.80
C LEU A 276 -14.83 18.40 7.83
N ALA A 277 -14.25 19.60 7.71
CA ALA A 277 -13.10 19.85 6.86
C ALA A 277 -11.87 19.02 7.25
N ILE A 278 -11.64 18.76 8.56
CA ILE A 278 -10.57 17.86 9.04
C ILE A 278 -10.75 16.46 8.44
N VAL A 279 -11.96 15.90 8.58
CA VAL A 279 -12.29 14.55 8.11
C VAL A 279 -12.19 14.46 6.58
N VAL A 280 -12.71 15.46 5.86
CA VAL A 280 -12.66 15.51 4.39
C VAL A 280 -11.23 15.68 3.88
N ASN A 281 -10.38 16.50 4.52
CA ASN A 281 -8.97 16.65 4.18
C ASN A 281 -8.18 15.35 4.40
N PHE A 282 -8.44 14.64 5.50
CA PHE A 282 -7.82 13.33 5.76
C PHE A 282 -8.24 12.27 4.73
N ILE A 283 -9.53 12.19 4.40
CA ILE A 283 -10.04 11.30 3.33
C ILE A 283 -9.43 11.69 1.98
N ALA A 284 -9.30 12.98 1.68
CA ALA A 284 -8.67 13.48 0.46
C ALA A 284 -7.22 13.01 0.35
N PHE A 285 -6.41 13.16 1.42
CA PHE A 285 -5.03 12.68 1.44
C PHE A 285 -4.94 11.15 1.23
N LEU A 286 -5.78 10.37 1.91
CA LEU A 286 -5.84 8.92 1.68
C LEU A 286 -6.21 8.59 0.24
N TRP A 287 -7.15 9.31 -0.37
CA TRP A 287 -7.56 9.07 -1.76
C TRP A 287 -6.50 9.49 -2.77
N PHE A 288 -5.96 10.71 -2.68
CA PHE A 288 -4.96 11.20 -3.64
C PHE A 288 -3.67 10.37 -3.61
N THR A 289 -3.25 9.83 -2.46
CA THR A 289 -2.13 8.86 -2.46
C THR A 289 -2.46 7.60 -3.26
N GLN A 290 -3.67 7.03 -3.15
CA GLN A 290 -4.05 5.86 -3.95
C GLN A 290 -4.24 6.19 -5.43
N PHE A 291 -4.68 7.40 -5.75
CA PHE A 291 -4.79 7.90 -7.12
C PHE A 291 -3.40 8.05 -7.77
N ILE A 292 -2.43 8.65 -7.07
CA ILE A 292 -1.04 8.79 -7.54
C ILE A 292 -0.40 7.42 -7.81
N PHE A 293 -0.52 6.45 -6.89
CA PHE A 293 -0.05 5.09 -7.14
C PHE A 293 -0.79 4.40 -8.29
N GLY A 294 -2.09 4.66 -8.47
CA GLY A 294 -2.84 4.15 -9.62
C GLY A 294 -2.38 4.71 -10.96
N CYS A 295 -2.04 6.00 -11.01
CA CYS A 295 -1.43 6.63 -12.18
C CYS A 295 -0.08 5.96 -12.51
N GLN A 296 0.80 5.79 -11.52
CA GLN A 296 2.07 5.07 -11.70
C GLN A 296 1.86 3.65 -12.25
N HIS A 297 0.96 2.87 -11.64
CA HIS A 297 0.67 1.50 -12.08
C HIS A 297 0.19 1.48 -13.55
N PHE A 298 -0.66 2.42 -13.94
CA PHE A 298 -1.14 2.55 -15.32
C PHE A 298 -0.02 2.94 -16.31
N VAL A 299 0.83 3.91 -15.95
CA VAL A 299 1.91 4.40 -16.84
C VAL A 299 2.96 3.31 -17.07
N ILE A 300 3.37 2.60 -16.01
CA ILE A 300 4.31 1.47 -16.13
C ILE A 300 3.67 0.36 -16.97
N SER A 301 2.47 -0.08 -16.60
CA SER A 301 1.83 -1.22 -17.28
C SER A 301 1.53 -0.94 -18.76
N GLY A 302 0.97 0.22 -19.10
CA GLY A 302 0.72 0.57 -20.51
C GLY A 302 2.00 0.66 -21.35
N THR A 303 3.10 1.15 -20.75
CA THR A 303 4.42 1.17 -21.40
C THR A 303 4.95 -0.24 -21.65
N ILE A 304 4.88 -1.12 -20.64
CA ILE A 304 5.36 -2.50 -20.73
C ILE A 304 4.47 -3.36 -21.64
N SER A 305 3.14 -3.19 -21.64
CA SER A 305 2.23 -3.83 -22.59
C SER A 305 2.49 -3.38 -24.02
N LYS A 306 2.75 -2.07 -24.26
CA LYS A 306 3.14 -1.56 -25.59
C LYS A 306 4.48 -2.15 -26.04
N TRP A 307 5.45 -2.32 -25.12
CA TRP A 307 6.70 -3.02 -25.40
C TRP A 307 6.44 -4.50 -25.74
N TYR A 308 5.63 -5.21 -24.95
CA TYR A 308 5.35 -6.64 -25.12
C TYR A 308 4.76 -6.92 -26.51
N PHE A 309 3.62 -6.30 -26.83
CA PHE A 309 2.86 -6.47 -28.08
C PHE A 309 3.43 -5.69 -29.29
N THR A 310 4.75 -5.51 -29.31
CA THR A 310 5.51 -4.93 -30.42
C THR A 310 6.66 -5.86 -30.78
N HIS A 311 6.62 -6.47 -31.98
CA HIS A 311 7.68 -7.35 -32.46
C HIS A 311 9.01 -6.62 -32.61
N ASP A 312 9.01 -5.50 -33.34
CA ASP A 312 10.18 -4.68 -33.61
C ASP A 312 10.28 -3.53 -32.60
N LYS A 313 11.11 -3.72 -31.56
CA LYS A 313 11.27 -2.77 -30.45
C LYS A 313 11.84 -1.41 -30.91
N THR A 314 12.46 -1.31 -32.08
CA THR A 314 13.01 -0.03 -32.60
C THR A 314 11.93 0.99 -32.90
N LYS A 315 10.68 0.55 -33.12
CA LYS A 315 9.51 1.39 -33.40
C LYS A 315 8.87 2.02 -32.15
N LEU A 316 9.44 1.78 -30.96
CA LEU A 316 8.93 2.30 -29.67
C LEU A 316 9.42 3.73 -29.40
N TYR A 317 8.88 4.69 -30.15
CA TYR A 317 9.12 6.11 -29.86
C TYR A 317 8.38 6.55 -28.59
N SER A 318 9.14 7.09 -27.62
CA SER A 318 8.68 7.69 -26.36
C SER A 318 7.46 7.02 -25.70
N PRO A 319 7.51 5.71 -25.41
CA PRO A 319 6.32 4.93 -25.04
C PRO A 319 5.71 5.37 -23.70
N ILE A 320 6.50 5.92 -22.78
CA ILE A 320 6.01 6.48 -21.51
C ILE A 320 5.20 7.75 -21.75
N SER A 321 5.73 8.73 -22.48
CA SER A 321 5.05 10.00 -22.75
C SER A 321 3.71 9.76 -23.47
N ASN A 322 3.70 8.84 -24.43
CA ASN A 322 2.47 8.37 -25.09
C ASN A 322 1.47 7.74 -24.09
N THR A 323 1.94 6.88 -23.17
CA THR A 323 1.07 6.23 -22.17
C THR A 323 0.56 7.21 -21.12
N PHE A 324 1.37 8.17 -20.70
CA PHE A 324 0.99 9.27 -19.81
C PHE A 324 -0.04 10.19 -20.48
N SER A 325 0.13 10.52 -21.76
CA SER A 325 -0.87 11.25 -22.55
C SER A 325 -2.19 10.48 -22.62
N ASN A 326 -2.16 9.16 -22.83
CA ASN A 326 -3.34 8.31 -22.82
C ASN A 326 -4.02 8.23 -21.45
N LEU A 327 -3.25 8.21 -20.35
CA LEU A 327 -3.77 8.29 -18.99
C LEU A 327 -4.60 9.56 -18.79
N VAL A 328 -3.98 10.72 -19.04
CA VAL A 328 -4.59 12.04 -18.84
C VAL A 328 -5.80 12.25 -19.76
N SER A 329 -5.71 11.82 -21.03
CA SER A 329 -6.74 12.07 -22.04
C SER A 329 -7.96 11.16 -21.90
N TYR A 330 -7.77 9.90 -21.49
CA TYR A 330 -8.83 8.88 -21.57
C TYR A 330 -9.12 8.15 -20.26
N HIS A 331 -8.13 7.89 -19.41
CA HIS A 331 -8.24 6.85 -18.38
C HIS A 331 -8.26 7.32 -16.93
N LEU A 332 -8.16 8.62 -16.66
CA LEU A 332 -8.26 9.18 -15.30
C LEU A 332 -9.50 8.69 -14.53
N GLY A 333 -10.66 8.58 -15.19
CA GLY A 333 -11.89 8.07 -14.55
C GLY A 333 -11.76 6.63 -14.01
N SER A 334 -11.06 5.76 -14.74
CA SER A 334 -10.76 4.38 -14.27
C SER A 334 -9.86 4.40 -13.03
N ILE A 335 -8.86 5.28 -13.00
CA ILE A 335 -7.93 5.41 -11.88
C ILE A 335 -8.62 6.05 -10.66
N CYS A 336 -9.49 7.04 -10.87
CA CYS A 336 -10.34 7.60 -9.81
C CYS A 336 -11.22 6.53 -9.17
N LEU A 337 -11.86 5.67 -9.97
CA LEU A 337 -12.72 4.60 -9.46
C LEU A 337 -11.93 3.54 -8.68
N GLY A 338 -10.84 3.00 -9.24
CA GLY A 338 -10.02 1.99 -8.55
C GLY A 338 -9.39 2.51 -7.27
N SER A 339 -8.87 3.76 -7.27
CA SER A 339 -8.29 4.39 -6.08
C SER A 339 -9.34 4.66 -5.00
N MET A 340 -10.56 5.05 -5.38
CA MET A 340 -11.68 5.22 -4.45
C MET A 340 -12.05 3.90 -3.75
N VAL A 341 -12.10 2.78 -4.47
CA VAL A 341 -12.37 1.45 -3.91
C VAL A 341 -11.34 1.06 -2.84
N ILE A 342 -10.04 1.28 -3.11
CA ILE A 342 -8.98 1.03 -2.12
C ILE A 342 -9.11 1.95 -0.90
N THR A 343 -9.42 3.23 -1.13
CA THR A 343 -9.58 4.22 -0.05
C THR A 343 -10.75 3.88 0.87
N LEU A 344 -11.89 3.44 0.31
CA LEU A 344 -13.06 3.01 1.09
C LEU A 344 -12.69 1.88 2.07
N VAL A 345 -12.00 0.84 1.58
CA VAL A 345 -11.61 -0.29 2.44
C VAL A 345 -10.51 0.10 3.45
N LYS A 346 -9.62 1.04 3.10
CA LYS A 346 -8.70 1.63 4.07
C LYS A 346 -9.43 2.37 5.20
N ILE A 347 -10.46 3.15 4.89
CA ILE A 347 -11.27 3.85 5.90
C ILE A 347 -12.00 2.83 6.78
N LEU A 348 -12.64 1.81 6.20
CA LEU A 348 -13.26 0.72 6.96
C LEU A 348 -12.28 0.02 7.90
N LYS A 349 -11.03 -0.23 7.45
CA LYS A 349 -9.97 -0.77 8.31
C LYS A 349 -9.60 0.16 9.45
N LEU A 350 -9.45 1.47 9.20
CA LEU A 350 -9.11 2.44 10.23
C LEU A 350 -10.21 2.50 11.31
N ILE A 351 -11.48 2.50 10.90
CA ILE A 351 -12.62 2.44 11.82
C ILE A 351 -12.60 1.12 12.60
N ALA A 352 -12.42 -0.02 11.94
CA ALA A 352 -12.37 -1.32 12.61
C ALA A 352 -11.23 -1.41 13.64
N LYS A 353 -10.06 -0.82 13.36
CA LYS A 353 -8.94 -0.75 14.32
C LYS A 353 -9.21 0.22 15.47
N ALA A 354 -9.89 1.33 15.24
CA ALA A 354 -10.32 2.24 16.31
C ALA A 354 -11.33 1.55 17.24
N VAL A 355 -12.29 0.81 16.68
CA VAL A 355 -13.26 0.00 17.43
C VAL A 355 -12.58 -1.14 18.19
N GLN A 356 -11.64 -1.85 17.57
CA GLN A 356 -10.84 -2.89 18.23
C GLN A 356 -10.13 -2.34 19.48
N LYS A 357 -9.46 -1.19 19.36
CA LYS A 357 -8.74 -0.55 20.47
C LYS A 357 -9.63 -0.19 21.66
N GLU A 358 -10.92 0.11 21.42
CA GLU A 358 -11.88 0.34 22.50
C GLU A 358 -12.37 -0.99 23.10
N ILE A 359 -12.62 -2.00 22.28
CA ILE A 359 -13.04 -3.34 22.74
C ILE A 359 -11.93 -4.04 23.55
N GLU A 360 -10.66 -3.78 23.26
CA GLU A 360 -9.49 -4.23 24.04
C GLU A 360 -9.51 -3.71 25.50
N ARG A 361 -10.25 -2.63 25.80
CA ARG A 361 -10.46 -2.15 27.17
C ARG A 361 -11.58 -2.89 27.93
N SER A 362 -12.38 -3.68 27.22
CA SER A 362 -13.46 -4.46 27.82
C SER A 362 -12.97 -5.80 28.37
N ASN A 363 -13.57 -6.29 29.45
CA ASN A 363 -13.25 -7.60 30.04
C ASN A 363 -13.80 -8.81 29.23
N SER A 364 -14.36 -8.59 28.03
CA SER A 364 -14.99 -9.64 27.24
C SER A 364 -14.01 -10.23 26.21
N ILE A 365 -13.43 -11.39 26.53
CA ILE A 365 -12.56 -12.16 25.64
C ILE A 365 -13.24 -12.44 24.29
N VAL A 366 -14.55 -12.73 24.30
CA VAL A 366 -15.32 -12.99 23.07
C VAL A 366 -15.38 -11.74 22.19
N ALA A 367 -15.60 -10.56 22.77
CA ALA A 367 -15.61 -9.31 22.02
C ALA A 367 -14.23 -8.99 21.43
N GLN A 368 -13.16 -9.17 22.21
CA GLN A 368 -11.78 -8.98 21.75
C GLN A 368 -11.43 -9.91 20.59
N CYS A 369 -11.76 -11.21 20.69
CA CYS A 369 -11.56 -12.17 19.60
C CYS A 369 -12.35 -11.79 18.33
N LEU A 370 -13.62 -11.40 18.46
CA LEU A 370 -14.44 -10.97 17.32
C LEU A 370 -13.86 -9.71 16.65
N ALA A 371 -13.43 -8.72 17.43
CA ALA A 371 -12.82 -7.49 16.91
C ALA A 371 -11.51 -7.78 16.15
N CYS A 372 -10.65 -8.65 16.71
CA CYS A 372 -9.41 -9.09 16.08
C CYS A 372 -9.69 -9.82 14.74
N CYS A 373 -10.64 -10.75 14.71
CA CYS A 373 -11.07 -11.44 13.49
C CYS A 373 -11.61 -10.47 12.43
N CYS A 374 -12.46 -9.50 12.82
CA CYS A 374 -12.98 -8.50 11.89
C CYS A 374 -11.88 -7.65 11.26
N VAL A 375 -10.91 -7.17 12.05
CA VAL A 375 -9.77 -6.39 11.55
C VAL A 375 -8.90 -7.24 10.61
N TRP A 376 -8.65 -8.50 10.95
CA TRP A 376 -7.90 -9.42 10.08
C TRP A 376 -8.61 -9.66 8.75
N ILE A 377 -9.93 -9.92 8.75
CA ILE A 377 -10.74 -10.09 7.52
C ILE A 377 -10.64 -8.83 6.64
N ILE A 378 -10.79 -7.63 7.22
CA ILE A 378 -10.70 -6.38 6.46
C ILE A 378 -9.29 -6.15 5.90
N GLU A 379 -8.23 -6.53 6.62
CA GLU A 379 -6.86 -6.50 6.10
C GLU A 379 -6.66 -7.45 4.91
N GLN A 380 -7.23 -8.65 4.96
CA GLN A 380 -7.18 -9.58 3.84
C GLN A 380 -7.96 -9.05 2.62
N ILE A 381 -9.13 -8.44 2.83
CA ILE A 381 -9.91 -7.78 1.77
C ILE A 381 -9.13 -6.60 1.16
N GLU A 382 -8.47 -5.77 1.98
CA GLU A 382 -7.62 -4.66 1.46
C GLU A 382 -6.46 -5.18 0.61
N ARG A 383 -5.78 -6.26 1.04
CA ARG A 383 -4.68 -6.88 0.28
C ARG A 383 -5.17 -7.43 -1.06
N PHE A 384 -6.26 -8.20 -1.04
CA PHE A 384 -6.87 -8.76 -2.25
C PHE A 384 -7.35 -7.67 -3.22
N LEU A 385 -8.05 -6.64 -2.73
CA LEU A 385 -8.53 -5.56 -3.59
C LEU A 385 -7.39 -4.73 -4.17
N LYS A 386 -6.31 -4.44 -3.43
CA LYS A 386 -5.12 -3.79 -3.99
C LYS A 386 -4.53 -4.59 -5.14
N TYR A 387 -4.40 -5.91 -4.95
CA TYR A 387 -3.89 -6.82 -5.97
C TYR A 387 -4.82 -6.85 -7.20
N LEU A 388 -6.14 -6.95 -7.00
CA LEU A 388 -7.11 -6.93 -8.09
C LEU A 388 -7.14 -5.60 -8.85
N VAL A 389 -7.16 -4.46 -8.14
CA VAL A 389 -7.13 -3.10 -8.72
C VAL A 389 -5.85 -2.87 -9.52
N ARG A 390 -4.70 -3.34 -9.00
CA ARG A 390 -3.39 -3.28 -9.67
C ARG A 390 -3.43 -4.03 -11.00
N ASN A 391 -3.95 -5.24 -11.02
CA ASN A 391 -4.10 -6.04 -12.24
C ASN A 391 -5.18 -5.49 -13.20
N ALA A 392 -6.27 -4.94 -12.67
CA ALA A 392 -7.29 -4.26 -13.46
C ALA A 392 -6.69 -3.08 -14.24
N TYR A 393 -5.81 -2.27 -13.63
CA TYR A 393 -5.15 -1.16 -14.32
C TYR A 393 -4.25 -1.62 -15.48
N ILE A 394 -3.60 -2.78 -15.38
CA ILE A 394 -2.84 -3.37 -16.50
C ILE A 394 -3.75 -3.61 -17.71
N ILE A 395 -4.96 -4.14 -17.46
CA ILE A 395 -5.94 -4.44 -18.51
C ILE A 395 -6.58 -3.16 -19.07
N VAL A 396 -6.91 -2.16 -18.23
CA VAL A 396 -7.31 -0.81 -18.71
C VAL A 396 -6.22 -0.23 -19.62
N ALA A 397 -4.93 -0.40 -19.27
CA ALA A 397 -3.82 0.14 -20.05
C ALA A 397 -3.66 -0.57 -21.40
N LYS A 398 -3.68 -1.91 -21.44
CA LYS A 398 -3.64 -2.72 -22.67
C LYS A 398 -4.84 -2.42 -23.57
N GLU A 399 -6.05 -2.62 -23.06
CA GLU A 399 -7.28 -2.77 -23.86
C GLU A 399 -8.09 -1.47 -23.97
N GLY A 400 -7.86 -0.51 -23.09
CA GLY A 400 -8.64 0.73 -23.03
C GLY A 400 -10.06 0.54 -22.49
N THR A 401 -10.35 -0.59 -21.83
CA THR A 401 -11.69 -0.93 -21.31
C THR A 401 -12.00 -0.22 -19.97
N PRO A 402 -13.29 -0.03 -19.62
CA PRO A 402 -13.67 0.56 -18.33
C PRO A 402 -13.29 -0.32 -17.12
N PHE A 403 -12.89 0.32 -16.01
CA PHE A 403 -12.28 -0.33 -14.85
C PHE A 403 -13.02 -1.58 -14.33
N ILE A 404 -14.35 -1.57 -14.24
CA ILE A 404 -15.12 -2.72 -13.73
C ILE A 404 -15.04 -3.93 -14.69
N HIS A 405 -15.04 -3.69 -16.00
CA HIS A 405 -14.86 -4.75 -17.00
C HIS A 405 -13.42 -5.30 -16.92
N SER A 406 -12.43 -4.41 -16.88
CA SER A 406 -11.01 -4.78 -16.75
C SER A 406 -10.72 -5.51 -15.43
N ALA A 407 -11.40 -5.17 -14.33
CA ALA A 407 -11.28 -5.84 -13.05
C ALA A 407 -11.90 -7.24 -13.06
N LYS A 408 -13.05 -7.43 -13.73
CA LYS A 408 -13.60 -8.78 -13.96
C LYS A 408 -12.63 -9.62 -14.81
N ARG A 409 -12.15 -9.08 -15.94
CA ARG A 409 -11.19 -9.76 -16.81
C ARG A 409 -9.88 -10.13 -16.09
N ALA A 410 -9.40 -9.25 -15.21
CA ALA A 410 -8.23 -9.52 -14.37
C ALA A 410 -8.51 -10.66 -13.39
N TYR A 411 -9.67 -10.65 -12.74
CA TYR A 411 -10.11 -11.74 -11.86
C TYR A 411 -10.15 -13.08 -12.61
N ASP A 412 -10.80 -13.13 -13.78
CA ASP A 412 -10.94 -14.34 -14.59
C ASP A 412 -9.55 -14.93 -14.94
N LEU A 413 -8.66 -14.11 -15.54
CA LEU A 413 -7.28 -14.49 -15.88
C LEU A 413 -6.46 -14.95 -14.66
N ILE A 414 -6.65 -14.32 -13.50
CA ILE A 414 -5.95 -14.66 -12.25
C ILE A 414 -6.41 -16.01 -11.70
N PHE A 415 -7.72 -16.27 -11.69
CA PHE A 415 -8.29 -17.47 -11.09
C PHE A 415 -8.08 -18.71 -11.97
N GLU A 416 -8.12 -18.56 -13.29
CA GLU A 416 -7.74 -19.63 -14.24
C GLU A 416 -6.27 -20.05 -14.07
N ASN A 417 -5.39 -19.11 -13.69
CA ASN A 417 -3.95 -19.34 -13.52
C ASN A 417 -3.50 -19.34 -12.05
N LEU A 418 -4.39 -19.64 -11.10
CA LEU A 418 -4.16 -19.37 -9.68
C LEU A 418 -2.85 -19.95 -9.13
N VAL A 419 -2.44 -21.16 -9.54
CA VAL A 419 -1.20 -21.80 -9.09
C VAL A 419 0.05 -21.04 -9.58
N ASP A 420 0.03 -20.56 -10.82
CA ASP A 420 1.12 -19.78 -11.40
C ASP A 420 1.17 -18.36 -10.81
N VAL A 421 0.01 -17.75 -10.59
CA VAL A 421 -0.14 -16.46 -9.90
C VAL A 421 0.39 -16.51 -8.47
N VAL A 422 -0.03 -17.51 -7.68
CA VAL A 422 0.39 -17.66 -6.28
C VAL A 422 1.89 -17.94 -6.20
N ALA A 423 2.43 -18.76 -7.10
CA ALA A 423 3.87 -18.98 -7.20
C ALA A 423 4.62 -17.68 -7.55
N LEU A 424 4.15 -16.92 -8.53
CA LEU A 424 4.76 -15.65 -8.95
C LEU A 424 4.79 -14.63 -7.82
N ASN A 425 3.65 -14.39 -7.17
CA ASN A 425 3.55 -13.43 -6.07
C ASN A 425 4.45 -13.87 -4.90
N HIS A 426 4.35 -15.13 -4.44
CA HIS A 426 5.08 -15.56 -3.25
C HIS A 426 6.61 -15.63 -3.47
N PHE A 427 7.08 -16.25 -4.56
CA PHE A 427 8.52 -16.34 -4.83
C PHE A 427 9.09 -15.00 -5.29
N GLY A 428 8.31 -14.22 -6.05
CA GLY A 428 8.69 -12.89 -6.52
C GLY A 428 8.88 -11.93 -5.35
N ASP A 429 7.85 -11.76 -4.51
CA ASP A 429 7.92 -10.86 -3.35
C ASP A 429 9.07 -11.23 -2.42
N LEU A 430 9.32 -12.52 -2.17
CA LEU A 430 10.44 -12.98 -1.35
C LEU A 430 11.80 -12.56 -1.93
N VAL A 431 12.04 -12.76 -3.23
CA VAL A 431 13.28 -12.32 -3.90
C VAL A 431 13.43 -10.79 -3.82
N LEU A 432 12.35 -10.06 -4.07
CA LEU A 432 12.34 -8.60 -4.04
C LEU A 432 12.57 -8.06 -2.62
N ILE A 433 12.03 -8.70 -1.58
CA ILE A 433 12.30 -8.38 -0.17
C ILE A 433 13.76 -8.66 0.19
N VAL A 434 14.31 -9.83 -0.17
CA VAL A 434 15.72 -10.16 0.12
C VAL A 434 16.66 -9.18 -0.59
N ALA A 435 16.36 -8.76 -1.82
CA ALA A 435 17.12 -7.74 -2.52
C ALA A 435 17.01 -6.35 -1.85
N ARG A 436 15.82 -5.94 -1.40
CA ARG A 436 15.62 -4.70 -0.62
C ARG A 436 16.52 -4.71 0.64
N LEU A 437 16.48 -5.79 1.42
CA LEU A 437 17.30 -5.95 2.63
C LEU A 437 18.81 -5.96 2.33
N PHE A 438 19.24 -6.70 1.31
CA PHE A 438 20.65 -6.79 0.91
C PHE A 438 21.27 -5.43 0.57
N ILE A 439 20.58 -4.62 -0.25
CA ILE A 439 21.09 -3.29 -0.64
C ILE A 439 21.13 -2.35 0.57
N VAL A 440 20.09 -2.36 1.42
CA VAL A 440 20.04 -1.50 2.62
C VAL A 440 21.11 -1.89 3.65
N VAL A 441 21.38 -3.18 3.84
CA VAL A 441 22.47 -3.65 4.73
C VAL A 441 23.84 -3.23 4.18
N ILE A 442 24.10 -3.36 2.87
CA ILE A 442 25.36 -2.90 2.26
C ILE A 442 25.51 -1.38 2.39
N ALA A 443 24.45 -0.61 2.11
CA ALA A 443 24.43 0.84 2.28
C ALA A 443 24.70 1.24 3.75
N GLY A 444 24.15 0.50 4.72
CA GLY A 444 24.39 0.71 6.15
C GLY A 444 25.80 0.38 6.60
N LEU A 445 26.37 -0.75 6.16
CA LEU A 445 27.75 -1.11 6.46
C LEU A 445 28.74 -0.11 5.87
N PHE A 446 28.49 0.35 4.64
CA PHE A 446 29.31 1.39 4.01
C PHE A 446 29.15 2.75 4.70
N GLY A 447 27.93 3.15 5.02
CA GLY A 447 27.64 4.38 5.77
C GLY A 447 28.30 4.39 7.14
N TYR A 448 28.19 3.30 7.90
CA TYR A 448 28.92 3.11 9.15
C TYR A 448 30.45 3.23 8.95
N ALA A 449 31.02 2.57 7.95
CA ALA A 449 32.47 2.61 7.68
C ALA A 449 33.00 3.98 7.20
N LEU A 450 32.15 4.83 6.63
CA LEU A 450 32.47 6.23 6.34
C LEU A 450 32.33 7.11 7.58
N MET A 451 31.19 7.03 8.26
CA MET A 451 30.80 8.01 9.27
C MET A 451 31.47 7.76 10.63
N SER A 452 31.77 6.51 10.99
CA SER A 452 32.54 6.16 12.20
C SER A 452 34.01 6.64 12.20
N ARG A 453 34.46 7.27 11.11
CA ARG A 453 35.76 7.96 11.04
C ARG A 453 35.72 9.34 11.70
N ASP A 454 34.56 9.98 11.70
CA ASP A 454 34.31 11.17 12.50
C ASP A 454 34.06 10.72 13.95
N LYS A 455 34.73 11.40 14.90
CA LYS A 455 34.61 11.17 16.34
C LYS A 455 34.13 12.40 17.10
N GLU A 456 33.94 13.52 16.40
CA GLU A 456 33.52 14.79 17.00
C GLU A 456 31.99 14.93 17.00
N HIS A 457 31.32 14.34 15.99
CA HIS A 457 29.86 14.40 15.81
C HIS A 457 29.18 13.04 16.07
N ASP A 458 27.91 13.05 16.50
CA ASP A 458 27.13 11.82 16.69
C ASP A 458 26.53 11.35 15.35
N PHE A 459 27.22 10.43 14.70
CA PHE A 459 26.78 9.89 13.42
C PHE A 459 25.50 9.04 13.50
N THR A 460 24.99 8.68 14.68
CA THR A 460 23.89 7.71 14.85
C THR A 460 22.60 8.16 14.14
N ILE A 461 22.21 9.42 14.34
CA ILE A 461 20.97 9.99 13.76
C ILE A 461 21.13 10.18 12.25
N SER A 462 22.28 10.73 11.82
CA SER A 462 22.58 10.93 10.40
C SER A 462 22.70 9.60 9.63
N LEU A 463 23.21 8.54 10.27
CA LEU A 463 23.23 7.18 9.71
C LEU A 463 21.81 6.61 9.57
N LEU A 464 20.96 6.74 10.59
CA LEU A 464 19.56 6.32 10.54
C LEU A 464 18.80 7.03 9.40
N ILE A 465 18.98 8.35 9.27
CA ILE A 465 18.39 9.15 8.19
C ILE A 465 18.91 8.70 6.82
N SER A 466 20.21 8.43 6.67
CA SER A 466 20.78 7.90 5.43
C SER A 466 20.20 6.53 5.04
N LEU A 467 19.93 5.67 6.03
CA LEU A 467 19.33 4.35 5.84
C LEU A 467 17.85 4.45 5.42
N ILE A 468 17.11 5.42 5.97
CA ILE A 468 15.74 5.71 5.54
C ILE A 468 15.72 6.15 4.07
N PHE A 469 16.59 7.09 3.66
CA PHE A 469 16.70 7.52 2.27
C PHE A 469 17.14 6.37 1.34
N ALA A 470 18.13 5.56 1.74
CA ALA A 470 18.55 4.39 0.99
C ALA A 470 17.41 3.38 0.82
N PHE A 471 16.65 3.08 1.88
CA PHE A 471 15.47 2.22 1.82
C PHE A 471 14.40 2.78 0.86
N LEU A 472 14.12 4.08 0.90
CA LEU A 472 13.14 4.71 0.00
C LEU A 472 13.55 4.60 -1.48
N ILE A 473 14.84 4.84 -1.80
CA ILE A 473 15.39 4.68 -3.16
C ILE A 473 15.23 3.23 -3.62
N VAL A 474 15.67 2.26 -2.81
CA VAL A 474 15.61 0.84 -3.13
C VAL A 474 14.16 0.37 -3.29
N HIS A 475 13.26 0.80 -2.40
CA HIS A 475 11.84 0.51 -2.49
C HIS A 475 11.25 0.99 -3.82
N CYS A 476 11.55 2.23 -4.22
CA CYS A 476 11.11 2.81 -5.49
C CYS A 476 11.51 1.97 -6.71
N PHE A 477 12.80 1.60 -6.84
CA PHE A 477 13.27 0.74 -7.92
C PHE A 477 12.58 -0.62 -7.94
N VAL A 478 12.43 -1.23 -6.77
CA VAL A 478 11.86 -2.57 -6.67
C VAL A 478 10.35 -2.57 -6.96
N THR A 479 9.59 -1.53 -6.57
CA THR A 479 8.16 -1.39 -6.94
C THR A 479 7.95 -1.22 -8.45
N VAL A 480 8.85 -0.52 -9.16
CA VAL A 480 8.80 -0.44 -10.63
C VAL A 480 9.02 -1.82 -11.26
N PHE A 481 9.98 -2.56 -10.73
CA PHE A 481 10.28 -3.90 -11.20
C PHE A 481 9.12 -4.89 -10.93
N GLU A 482 8.53 -4.83 -9.74
CA GLU A 482 7.35 -5.60 -9.33
C GLU A 482 6.18 -5.37 -10.30
N MET A 483 5.84 -4.10 -10.59
CA MET A 483 4.82 -3.75 -11.60
C MET A 483 5.16 -4.21 -13.02
N THR A 484 6.45 -4.27 -13.36
CA THR A 484 6.90 -4.77 -14.66
C THR A 484 6.66 -6.28 -14.77
N VAL A 485 7.01 -7.06 -13.75
CA VAL A 485 6.79 -8.52 -13.71
C VAL A 485 5.30 -8.84 -13.83
N ASP A 486 4.45 -8.20 -13.01
CA ASP A 486 2.98 -8.34 -13.08
C ASP A 486 2.46 -8.08 -14.49
N THR A 487 2.93 -6.98 -15.11
CA THR A 487 2.50 -6.62 -16.48
C THR A 487 2.95 -7.65 -17.51
N ILE A 488 4.19 -8.13 -17.44
CA ILE A 488 4.70 -9.18 -18.34
C ILE A 488 3.89 -10.48 -18.15
N PHE A 489 3.51 -10.82 -16.92
CA PHE A 489 2.68 -12.00 -16.63
C PHE A 489 1.26 -11.87 -17.20
N ILE A 490 0.55 -10.77 -16.94
CA ILE A 490 -0.78 -10.54 -17.51
C ILE A 490 -0.74 -10.47 -19.04
N CYS A 491 0.29 -9.83 -19.62
CA CYS A 491 0.47 -9.84 -21.08
C CYS A 491 0.72 -11.24 -21.63
N PHE A 492 1.47 -12.09 -20.90
CA PHE A 492 1.69 -13.49 -21.26
C PHE A 492 0.41 -14.32 -21.21
N CYS A 493 -0.41 -14.18 -20.16
CA CYS A 493 -1.71 -14.87 -20.08
C CYS A 493 -2.60 -14.49 -21.27
N ILE A 494 -2.67 -13.20 -21.60
CA ILE A 494 -3.51 -12.73 -22.71
C ILE A 494 -2.94 -13.12 -24.08
N ASP A 495 -1.62 -13.09 -24.27
CA ASP A 495 -0.96 -13.60 -25.49
C ASP A 495 -1.23 -15.09 -25.68
N CYS A 496 -1.35 -15.88 -24.61
CA CYS A 496 -1.75 -17.29 -24.67
C CYS A 496 -3.22 -17.54 -25.04
N GLU A 497 -4.10 -16.55 -24.84
CA GLU A 497 -5.54 -16.65 -25.11
C GLU A 497 -5.91 -16.07 -26.49
N GLU A 498 -5.33 -14.92 -26.86
CA GLU A 498 -5.59 -14.22 -28.13
C GLU A 498 -4.86 -14.85 -29.33
N ASN A 499 -3.72 -15.50 -29.09
CA ASN A 499 -2.86 -16.04 -30.15
C ASN A 499 -2.69 -17.56 -30.03
N ASP A 500 -2.62 -18.25 -31.17
CA ASP A 500 -2.51 -19.72 -31.27
C ASP A 500 -1.12 -20.20 -31.74
N GLY A 501 -0.28 -19.26 -32.21
CA GLY A 501 1.03 -19.55 -32.78
C GLY A 501 1.01 -20.10 -34.20
N ILE A 502 -0.18 -20.22 -34.81
CA ILE A 502 -0.40 -20.79 -36.15
C ILE A 502 -1.00 -19.71 -37.06
N ASN A 503 -2.23 -19.26 -36.78
CA ASN A 503 -2.91 -18.20 -37.50
C ASN A 503 -2.46 -16.83 -36.99
N ASN A 504 -2.34 -16.70 -35.67
CA ASN A 504 -1.87 -15.49 -34.99
C ASN A 504 -0.55 -15.82 -34.26
N PRO A 505 0.61 -15.27 -34.68
CA PRO A 505 1.88 -15.54 -34.04
C PRO A 505 1.96 -14.91 -32.64
N TYR A 506 2.46 -15.68 -31.68
CA TYR A 506 2.72 -15.21 -30.31
C TYR A 506 3.72 -14.04 -30.27
N TYR A 507 3.45 -13.05 -29.41
CA TYR A 507 4.37 -11.94 -29.13
C TYR A 507 5.42 -12.29 -28.07
N MET A 508 5.17 -13.31 -27.23
CA MET A 508 6.09 -13.76 -26.18
C MET A 508 7.44 -14.22 -26.72
N SER A 509 8.49 -14.09 -25.90
CA SER A 509 9.83 -14.56 -26.28
C SER A 509 9.90 -16.08 -26.39
N ASN A 510 10.87 -16.58 -27.16
CA ASN A 510 11.20 -18.01 -27.22
C ASN A 510 11.45 -18.64 -25.83
N SER A 511 11.90 -17.85 -24.85
CA SER A 511 12.10 -18.34 -23.47
C SER A 511 10.77 -18.63 -22.78
N LEU A 512 9.77 -17.76 -22.95
CA LEU A 512 8.42 -17.94 -22.40
C LEU A 512 7.64 -19.02 -23.16
N ARG A 513 7.72 -19.03 -24.49
CA ARG A 513 7.09 -20.05 -25.35
C ARG A 513 7.54 -21.47 -24.99
N LYS A 514 8.80 -21.65 -24.60
CA LYS A 514 9.29 -22.95 -24.08
C LYS A 514 8.59 -23.36 -22.78
N VAL A 515 8.32 -22.42 -21.86
CA VAL A 515 7.56 -22.72 -20.63
C VAL A 515 6.13 -23.09 -20.94
N LEU A 516 5.49 -22.39 -21.88
CA LEU A 516 4.13 -22.70 -22.29
C LEU A 516 4.02 -24.16 -22.78
N GLY A 517 5.00 -24.64 -23.56
CA GLY A 517 5.12 -26.06 -23.90
C GLY A 517 5.29 -26.97 -22.67
N GLU A 518 6.28 -26.69 -21.82
CA GLU A 518 6.56 -27.44 -20.57
C GLU A 518 5.35 -27.48 -19.60
N MET A 519 4.45 -26.49 -19.65
CA MET A 519 3.19 -26.43 -18.89
C MET A 519 2.06 -27.19 -19.58
N LYS A 520 1.92 -27.09 -20.91
CA LYS A 520 0.91 -27.84 -21.69
C LYS A 520 1.11 -29.35 -21.60
N GLU A 521 2.37 -29.81 -21.66
CA GLU A 521 2.74 -31.21 -21.41
C GLU A 521 2.39 -31.66 -19.99
N PHE A 522 2.66 -30.84 -18.98
CA PHE A 522 2.44 -31.20 -17.58
C PHE A 522 0.95 -31.31 -17.21
N SER A 523 0.10 -30.48 -17.82
CA SER A 523 -1.36 -30.54 -17.64
C SER A 523 -2.03 -31.59 -18.54
N GLY A 524 -1.28 -32.50 -19.19
CA GLY A 524 -1.84 -33.56 -20.03
C GLY A 524 -2.64 -33.03 -21.23
N GLY A 525 -2.22 -31.90 -21.82
CA GLY A 525 -2.96 -31.22 -22.88
C GLY A 525 -4.18 -30.41 -22.40
N GLN A 526 -4.49 -30.43 -21.10
CA GLN A 526 -5.66 -29.80 -20.48
C GLN A 526 -5.38 -28.40 -19.90
N LEU A 527 -4.33 -27.73 -20.37
CA LEU A 527 -4.03 -26.35 -19.97
C LEU A 527 -5.02 -25.40 -20.64
N ILE A 528 -5.96 -24.86 -19.88
CA ILE A 528 -6.98 -23.88 -20.33
C ILE A 528 -6.32 -22.51 -20.54
N LEU A 529 -5.49 -22.42 -21.58
CA LEU A 529 -4.87 -21.19 -22.07
C LEU A 529 -4.87 -21.27 -23.61
N GLY A 530 -5.97 -20.75 -24.18
CA GLY A 530 -6.32 -20.83 -25.60
C GLY A 530 -7.33 -21.93 -25.94
N PRO A 531 -8.03 -21.83 -27.09
CA PRO A 531 -9.09 -22.76 -27.49
C PRO A 531 -8.59 -24.19 -27.78
N GLU A 532 -9.52 -25.16 -27.75
CA GLU A 532 -9.25 -26.62 -27.88
C GLU A 532 -8.53 -27.10 -29.16
N SER A 533 -8.30 -26.22 -30.14
CA SER A 533 -7.73 -26.56 -31.46
C SER A 533 -6.25 -26.96 -31.45
N ALA A 534 -5.53 -26.80 -30.34
CA ALA A 534 -4.12 -27.22 -30.22
C ALA A 534 -3.90 -28.75 -30.26
N LYS A 535 -4.97 -29.57 -30.28
CA LYS A 535 -4.94 -31.04 -30.36
C LYS A 535 -4.31 -31.62 -31.64
N ILE A 536 -3.90 -30.81 -32.62
CA ILE A 536 -3.43 -31.27 -33.93
C ILE A 536 -1.91 -31.57 -33.96
N ILE A 537 -1.12 -31.12 -32.98
CA ILE A 537 0.35 -31.21 -33.02
C ILE A 537 0.89 -32.65 -32.76
N GLU A 538 0.08 -33.59 -32.26
CA GLU A 538 0.55 -34.96 -31.95
C GLU A 538 0.68 -35.89 -33.18
N HIS A 539 0.31 -35.46 -34.38
CA HIS A 539 0.34 -36.31 -35.59
C HIS A 539 1.32 -35.87 -36.70
N GLU A 540 2.53 -35.45 -36.34
CA GLU A 540 3.65 -35.47 -37.29
C GLU A 540 5.03 -35.69 -36.62
N GLN A 541 5.30 -36.95 -36.24
CA GLN A 541 6.68 -37.42 -36.03
C GLN A 541 7.25 -38.00 -37.34
N PRO A 542 8.30 -37.40 -37.94
CA PRO A 542 9.11 -38.10 -38.93
C PRO A 542 10.12 -39.00 -38.22
N ASN A 543 10.03 -40.31 -38.48
CA ASN A 543 11.04 -41.27 -38.06
C ASN A 543 12.34 -41.14 -38.86
N HIS A 544 13.42 -41.68 -38.27
CA HIS A 544 14.74 -41.99 -38.86
C HIS A 544 15.79 -40.88 -39.09
N SER A 545 16.76 -40.87 -38.17
CA SER A 545 18.20 -40.99 -38.43
C SER A 545 18.71 -40.93 -39.88
N SER A 546 19.53 -39.93 -40.22
CA SER A 546 20.98 -40.10 -40.43
C SER A 546 21.69 -38.79 -40.81
N THR A 547 23.01 -38.79 -40.67
CA THR A 547 23.99 -37.77 -41.08
C THR A 547 23.83 -37.25 -42.52
N TYR A 548 24.04 -35.96 -42.77
CA TYR A 548 25.23 -35.42 -43.49
C TYR A 548 25.16 -33.88 -43.75
N ASP A 549 26.35 -33.28 -43.70
CA ASP A 549 26.87 -32.05 -44.34
C ASP A 549 26.17 -30.67 -44.31
N GLU A 550 26.96 -29.71 -43.81
CA GLU A 550 26.94 -28.30 -44.23
C GLU A 550 27.34 -28.18 -45.72
N ASN A 551 26.63 -27.38 -46.53
CA ASN A 551 27.21 -26.30 -47.37
C ASN A 551 26.22 -25.65 -48.38
N LYS A 552 26.33 -24.31 -48.48
CA LYS A 552 26.22 -23.44 -49.69
C LYS A 552 24.91 -23.16 -50.45
N PHE A 553 24.89 -21.91 -50.95
CA PHE A 553 24.23 -21.33 -52.14
C PHE A 553 22.70 -21.11 -52.04
N THR A 554 22.16 -19.89 -51.88
CA THR A 554 22.13 -18.64 -52.70
C THR A 554 21.05 -18.60 -53.78
N MET A 555 20.20 -17.56 -53.67
CA MET A 555 19.48 -16.81 -54.71
C MET A 555 19.18 -17.45 -56.09
N GLU A 556 17.89 -17.61 -56.41
CA GLU A 556 17.18 -17.04 -57.57
C GLU A 556 15.66 -17.22 -57.28
N ASN A 557 14.72 -16.27 -57.38
CA ASN A 557 14.31 -15.25 -58.36
C ASN A 557 13.16 -15.72 -59.28
N GLU A 558 12.29 -14.78 -59.67
CA GLU A 558 11.07 -14.89 -60.51
C GLU A 558 9.80 -15.54 -59.86
N ASN A 559 8.61 -14.91 -59.75
CA ASN A 559 7.67 -14.14 -60.62
C ASN A 559 6.63 -14.99 -61.38
N ILE A 560 5.50 -14.33 -61.75
CA ILE A 560 4.28 -14.86 -62.44
C ILE A 560 3.27 -15.54 -61.48
N GLY A 561 1.96 -15.24 -61.50
CA GLY A 561 1.19 -14.29 -62.34
C GLY A 561 -0.29 -14.17 -61.92
N ASN A 562 -1.00 -13.17 -62.47
CA ASN A 562 -2.39 -12.81 -62.15
C ASN A 562 -3.44 -13.81 -62.68
N TYR A 563 -4.66 -13.82 -62.07
CA TYR A 563 -5.95 -13.46 -62.72
C TYR A 563 -7.17 -13.65 -61.76
N PRO A 564 -8.40 -13.11 -62.05
CA PRO A 564 -9.24 -12.52 -61.00
C PRO A 564 -10.78 -12.75 -61.16
N ILE A 565 -11.63 -12.06 -60.35
CA ILE A 565 -13.09 -11.81 -60.59
C ILE A 565 -13.98 -13.11 -60.52
N THR A 566 -15.13 -13.22 -59.84
CA THR A 566 -16.38 -12.40 -59.86
C THR A 566 -17.32 -12.75 -58.67
N SER A 567 -18.23 -11.82 -58.38
CA SER A 567 -19.52 -11.89 -57.66
C SER A 567 -20.35 -13.20 -57.64
N GLN A 568 -21.15 -13.45 -56.58
CA GLN A 568 -22.61 -13.14 -56.58
C GLN A 568 -23.33 -13.38 -55.23
N SER A 569 -24.55 -12.85 -55.15
CA SER A 569 -25.46 -12.77 -54.00
C SER A 569 -26.30 -14.03 -53.72
N GLY A 570 -26.74 -14.22 -52.46
CA GLY A 570 -27.79 -15.16 -52.10
C GLY A 570 -28.50 -14.82 -50.78
N TYR A 571 -29.71 -14.23 -50.86
CA TYR A 571 -30.64 -14.15 -49.73
C TYR A 571 -31.40 -15.49 -49.61
N GLN A 572 -31.58 -16.01 -48.39
CA GLN A 572 -32.77 -16.80 -48.06
C GLN A 572 -33.06 -16.84 -46.55
N SER A 573 -34.33 -17.08 -46.22
CA SER A 573 -34.97 -16.78 -44.93
C SER A 573 -35.30 -18.03 -44.08
N PHE A 574 -35.64 -17.79 -42.81
CA PHE A 574 -36.13 -18.72 -41.77
C PHE A 574 -37.09 -19.83 -42.25
N PRO A 575 -37.17 -20.93 -41.46
CA PRO A 575 -38.38 -21.08 -40.63
C PRO A 575 -38.12 -21.53 -39.17
N THR A 576 -39.05 -21.17 -38.29
CA THR A 576 -39.26 -21.76 -36.95
C THR A 576 -40.23 -22.95 -37.01
N PRO A 577 -40.22 -23.84 -36.02
CA PRO A 577 -41.47 -24.38 -35.49
C PRO A 577 -41.58 -24.33 -33.95
N SER A 578 -42.78 -24.60 -33.45
CA SER A 578 -43.28 -24.24 -32.12
C SER A 578 -43.66 -25.45 -31.23
N SER A 579 -43.55 -25.25 -29.91
CA SER A 579 -44.42 -25.77 -28.83
C SER A 579 -45.03 -27.19 -28.89
N TYR A 580 -44.79 -27.98 -27.84
CA TYR A 580 -45.84 -28.80 -27.20
C TYR A 580 -45.61 -28.88 -25.68
N ASN A 581 -46.67 -29.13 -24.93
CA ASN A 581 -46.76 -28.99 -23.47
C ASN A 581 -47.63 -30.12 -22.92
N GLU A 582 -47.25 -30.80 -21.83
CA GLU A 582 -48.19 -31.38 -20.84
C GLU A 582 -47.52 -31.92 -19.57
N ASN A 583 -48.31 -31.99 -18.49
CA ASN A 583 -47.85 -32.19 -17.10
C ASN A 583 -48.19 -33.60 -16.58
N ILE A 584 -47.41 -34.16 -15.64
CA ILE A 584 -47.93 -34.98 -14.53
C ILE A 584 -47.12 -34.71 -13.23
N GLU A 585 -47.84 -34.37 -12.17
CA GLU A 585 -47.50 -34.39 -10.73
C GLU A 585 -48.70 -35.13 -10.04
N PRO A 586 -48.80 -35.38 -8.71
CA PRO A 586 -47.83 -35.25 -7.60
C PRO A 586 -47.86 -36.44 -6.58
N TYR A 587 -47.09 -36.36 -5.48
CA TYR A 587 -47.58 -36.82 -4.16
C TYR A 587 -46.96 -36.05 -2.98
N ASN A 588 -47.79 -35.70 -1.99
CA ASN A 588 -47.52 -34.95 -0.75
C ASN A 588 -48.46 -35.50 0.35
N PRO A 589 -48.05 -35.67 1.62
CA PRO A 589 -48.52 -34.78 2.72
C PRO A 589 -47.48 -34.63 3.89
N TYR A 590 -47.57 -33.80 4.95
CA TYR A 590 -48.48 -32.78 5.52
C TYR A 590 -47.59 -31.64 6.13
N TYR A 591 -47.94 -30.34 6.23
CA TYR A 591 -48.94 -29.64 7.08
C TYR A 591 -48.70 -29.75 8.62
N GLN A 592 -48.84 -28.71 9.48
CA GLN A 592 -49.06 -27.25 9.29
C GLN A 592 -48.72 -26.44 10.57
N GLN A 593 -48.74 -25.10 10.49
CA GLN A 593 -48.49 -24.11 11.58
C GLN A 593 -49.67 -23.96 12.58
N LYS A 594 -49.40 -23.43 13.80
CA LYS A 594 -50.07 -22.20 14.33
C LYS A 594 -49.54 -21.67 15.68
N ASN A 595 -49.69 -20.36 15.89
CA ASN A 595 -49.45 -19.61 17.13
C ASN A 595 -50.61 -19.75 18.15
N THR A 596 -50.32 -19.59 19.45
CA THR A 596 -51.18 -18.90 20.44
C THR A 596 -50.38 -18.51 21.70
N ASN A 597 -50.76 -17.41 22.35
CA ASN A 597 -50.27 -17.00 23.68
C ASN A 597 -51.08 -17.69 24.80
N ASP A 598 -50.48 -17.90 25.98
CA ASP A 598 -50.86 -17.28 27.27
C ASP A 598 -50.46 -18.11 28.52
N GLN A 599 -49.95 -17.38 29.52
CA GLN A 599 -49.93 -17.56 30.99
C GLN A 599 -49.94 -18.97 31.64
N PHE A 600 -49.02 -19.23 32.61
CA PHE A 600 -49.31 -19.20 34.07
C PHE A 600 -48.05 -19.41 34.96
N TYR A 601 -48.12 -18.91 36.22
CA TYR A 601 -47.10 -18.92 37.30
C TYR A 601 -47.01 -20.28 38.07
N PRO A 602 -45.92 -20.65 38.81
CA PRO A 602 -45.52 -20.08 40.13
C PRO A 602 -44.00 -19.76 40.26
N SER A 603 -43.50 -18.79 41.04
CA SER A 603 -43.64 -18.45 42.49
C SER A 603 -42.69 -19.23 43.45
N TYR A 604 -41.53 -18.62 43.75
CA TYR A 604 -40.77 -18.52 45.03
C TYR A 604 -40.89 -19.60 46.14
N PRO A 605 -39.78 -19.93 46.84
CA PRO A 605 -39.35 -19.08 47.97
C PRO A 605 -37.85 -18.80 48.09
N ALA A 606 -37.53 -17.72 48.81
CA ALA A 606 -36.22 -17.47 49.41
C ALA A 606 -36.30 -17.72 50.93
N ILE A 607 -35.19 -18.11 51.57
CA ILE A 607 -34.95 -17.98 53.01
C ILE A 607 -33.43 -17.86 53.24
N ASN A 608 -33.05 -17.05 54.23
CA ASN A 608 -31.67 -16.82 54.66
C ASN A 608 -31.09 -18.03 55.39
N ASP A 609 -29.76 -18.08 55.51
CA ASP A 609 -29.14 -18.42 56.80
C ASP A 609 -27.86 -17.60 57.04
N GLN A 610 -27.75 -17.05 58.25
CA GLN A 610 -26.54 -16.38 58.74
C GLN A 610 -25.72 -17.37 59.57
N TYR A 611 -24.39 -17.39 59.41
CA TYR A 611 -23.51 -17.71 60.54
C TYR A 611 -22.19 -16.92 60.46
N ASN A 612 -21.93 -16.14 61.51
CA ASN A 612 -20.66 -15.44 61.72
C ASN A 612 -19.64 -16.38 62.38
N ALA A 613 -18.38 -16.29 61.97
CA ALA A 613 -17.24 -16.67 62.80
C ALA A 613 -16.02 -15.79 62.47
N ASN A 614 -15.37 -15.24 63.51
CA ASN A 614 -14.29 -14.27 63.42
C ASN A 614 -12.94 -14.91 63.06
N ALA A 615 -12.04 -14.18 62.37
CA ALA A 615 -10.65 -13.97 62.83
C ALA A 615 -9.79 -13.04 61.92
N ALA A 616 -9.26 -11.98 62.53
CA ALA A 616 -7.88 -11.47 62.42
C ALA A 616 -7.26 -10.95 61.09
N SER A 617 -7.06 -9.62 61.08
CA SER A 617 -5.82 -8.88 60.75
C SER A 617 -5.17 -8.95 59.36
N VAL A 618 -5.32 -7.86 58.60
CA VAL A 618 -4.28 -7.28 57.73
C VAL A 618 -4.31 -5.74 57.93
N PRO A 619 -3.19 -5.05 58.18
CA PRO A 619 -3.19 -3.62 58.50
C PRO A 619 -3.15 -2.72 57.25
N GLN A 620 -3.82 -1.57 57.32
CA GLN A 620 -3.57 -0.42 56.43
C GLN A 620 -2.29 0.31 56.86
N PHE A 621 -1.52 0.84 55.90
CA PHE A 621 -0.65 1.99 56.14
C PHE A 621 -0.60 2.93 54.92
N ASN A 622 -0.43 4.22 55.20
CA ASN A 622 -0.57 5.36 54.28
C ASN A 622 0.79 5.74 53.62
N PRO A 623 0.84 6.63 52.60
CA PRO A 623 2.02 6.85 51.74
C PRO A 623 3.00 7.94 52.24
N TYR A 624 4.05 8.19 51.42
CA TYR A 624 5.24 9.04 51.62
C TYR A 624 6.27 8.39 52.57
N GLU A 625 7.50 8.03 52.17
CA GLU A 625 8.56 8.84 51.54
C GLU A 625 9.56 7.99 50.70
N SER A 626 10.31 8.65 49.79
CA SER A 626 11.66 8.34 49.24
C SER A 626 12.13 6.87 48.97
N GLY A 627 12.78 6.53 47.87
CA GLY A 627 13.29 7.31 46.73
C GLY A 627 14.43 6.56 46.01
N TYR A 628 14.66 6.85 44.72
CA TYR A 628 15.84 6.50 43.91
C TYR A 628 16.39 5.04 43.94
N LEU A 629 16.03 4.24 42.93
CA LEU A 629 16.94 3.52 42.00
C LEU A 629 16.25 2.30 41.36
N LEU A 630 15.87 2.41 40.07
CA LEU A 630 16.23 1.47 39.00
C LEU A 630 15.43 1.72 37.71
N ASN A 631 16.16 1.88 36.60
CA ASN A 631 15.61 1.75 35.26
C ASN A 631 15.09 0.32 35.04
N GLN A 632 13.84 0.16 34.62
CA GLN A 632 13.45 -0.80 33.59
C GLN A 632 12.04 -0.52 33.06
N GLN A 633 11.90 -0.51 31.72
CA GLN A 633 10.60 -0.40 31.04
C GLN A 633 9.81 -1.72 31.20
N PRO A 634 8.47 -1.65 31.33
CA PRO A 634 7.59 -2.71 30.88
C PRO A 634 7.08 -2.38 29.46
N GLN A 635 7.71 -2.98 28.45
CA GLN A 635 7.02 -3.14 27.16
C GLN A 635 5.88 -4.14 27.32
N TYR A 636 4.63 -3.70 27.17
CA TYR A 636 3.50 -4.62 26.98
C TYR A 636 3.17 -4.77 25.49
N TYR A 637 3.95 -5.63 24.82
CA TYR A 637 3.48 -6.30 23.60
C TYR A 637 2.66 -7.53 24.01
N SER A 638 1.33 -7.43 24.02
CA SER A 638 0.44 -8.57 24.21
C SER A 638 0.22 -9.32 22.90
N THR A 639 1.08 -10.30 22.62
CA THR A 639 0.98 -11.16 21.43
C THR A 639 -0.19 -12.13 21.55
N CYS A 640 -1.23 -11.99 20.73
CA CYS A 640 -2.33 -12.95 20.65
C CYS A 640 -1.93 -14.27 19.99
N THR A 641 -1.23 -15.15 20.73
CA THR A 641 -1.10 -16.58 20.40
C THR A 641 -0.94 -17.42 21.68
N LYS A 642 -1.86 -18.39 21.86
CA LYS A 642 -1.92 -19.52 22.84
C LYS A 642 -3.12 -19.45 23.81
N ASN A 643 -4.21 -20.10 23.44
CA ASN A 643 -4.46 -21.52 23.79
C ASN A 643 -5.44 -22.14 22.78
#